data_AF-A0A8S0SJF2-F1
#
_entry.id   AF-A0A8S0SJF2-F1
#
_cell.length_a   1.000
_cell.length_b   1.000
_cell.length_c   1.000
_cell.angle_alpha   90.00
_cell.angle_beta   90.00
_cell.angle_gamma   90.00
#
_symmetry.space_group_name_H-M   'P 1'
#
loop_
_entity.id
_entity.type
_entity.pdbx_description
1 polymer ?
#
loop_
_entity_poly.entity_id
_entity_poly.type
_entity_poly.pdbx_seq_one_letter_code
_entity_poly.pdbx_strand_id
1 'polypeptide(L)'
;MATQIEHCEIQPPPGEVNELTLPLTFFDLPWLYFHPIQRLLFYEFPCSEAYFFETIVPNLKESLSLTLEHYIPLAGNLLCPLNNEKPVLRYMVEDSVPLIIAESNENFNNLTANYARDTDQFYPFVPQLPRPKKEAEYKIIRVFSLQVTLFPNHGLCIGFTNLHTVGDASSIVGFIKAWASISKLGGDSQLIETNSLPLFDRSVIQDPNGIGNLWWNQLNNIPIRFSSLHSLTNKVRNTYILHQADIQKLKDSLFARNPEQCGIIAPPVERLLFYEFPCSKVHFLEAIVPDLKKSLSLTLKYYYPLAGNLLYPLSTGKPVFRYLVGDSVSLTVAKSEDDFSILIANHARDADQFYPFVPQLPPPKEETEYKTIPVLSLRVTLVQNRGLSIGFTNHHNIGDNSSVVGFIKAWASINKLSGNSQSNEAKLYPLFDRSVIKDSRGIGDIWWNQLKNVNFQHSSLCLPTNKVWATYVLSQADIQKLKELLLARKPGVIHPSSFVVTTAYVWTCLVKSGPPTGEEVNADTPECFTIAANLRARIDPLVLANYFGNCIGGGLAEIKRQELMENEAYFIAAKAIAEVIRVKVNNKEEVLEDPENWLEGARKLVGKRVLSVSGSPKFNLYSSDYGWGRPKKLEVVSIDRDNAISLCYFI
;
A
#
# COMPACT_ATOMS: atom_id res chain seq x y z
N MET A 1 -13.75 9.32 -41.46
CA MET A 1 -12.86 10.46 -41.14
C MET A 1 -13.65 11.45 -40.29
N ALA A 2 -12.97 12.22 -39.43
CA ALA A 2 -13.62 13.28 -38.66
C ALA A 2 -13.84 14.52 -39.54
N THR A 3 -15.06 15.03 -39.56
CA THR A 3 -15.44 16.26 -40.25
C THR A 3 -15.45 17.39 -39.24
N GLN A 4 -14.59 18.39 -39.44
CA GLN A 4 -14.57 19.60 -38.61
C GLN A 4 -15.83 20.44 -38.88
N ILE A 5 -16.49 20.84 -37.80
CA ILE A 5 -17.72 21.65 -37.80
C ILE A 5 -17.44 23.06 -37.31
N GLU A 6 -16.66 23.17 -36.22
CA GLU A 6 -16.36 24.46 -35.58
C GLU A 6 -14.89 24.51 -35.17
N HIS A 7 -14.32 25.72 -35.17
CA HIS A 7 -13.01 26.01 -34.59
C HIS A 7 -13.11 27.26 -33.72
N CYS A 8 -12.74 27.11 -32.45
CA CYS A 8 -12.82 28.15 -31.44
C CYS A 8 -11.44 28.41 -30.83
N GLU A 9 -11.25 29.61 -30.29
CA GLU A 9 -10.13 29.93 -29.41
C GLU A 9 -10.71 30.21 -28.01
N ILE A 10 -10.42 29.35 -27.04
CA ILE A 10 -10.97 29.45 -25.69
C ILE A 10 -9.98 30.15 -24.79
N GLN A 11 -10.33 31.36 -24.33
CA GLN A 11 -9.52 32.14 -23.40
C GLN A 11 -9.88 31.80 -21.95
N PRO A 12 -8.94 31.94 -21.00
CA PRO A 12 -9.30 32.06 -19.58
C PRO A 12 -10.27 33.23 -19.35
N PRO A 13 -11.08 33.22 -18.27
CA PRO A 13 -11.88 34.36 -17.87
C PRO A 13 -10.99 35.58 -17.61
N PRO A 14 -11.53 36.81 -17.74
CA PRO A 14 -10.82 38.02 -17.34
C PRO A 14 -10.44 37.94 -15.86
N GLY A 15 -9.14 37.81 -15.57
CA GLY A 15 -8.59 37.71 -14.22
C GLY A 15 -7.53 38.79 -13.93
N GLU A 16 -6.90 38.72 -12.75
CA GLU A 16 -5.87 39.69 -12.33
C GLU A 16 -4.52 39.50 -13.05
N VAL A 17 -4.28 38.31 -13.62
CA VAL A 17 -3.01 37.95 -14.27
C VAL A 17 -3.04 38.37 -15.74
N ASN A 18 -2.46 39.54 -16.04
CA ASN A 18 -2.33 40.03 -17.43
C ASN A 18 -1.23 39.32 -18.23
N GLU A 19 -0.19 38.86 -17.54
CA GLU A 19 0.96 38.15 -18.10
C GLU A 19 1.55 37.20 -17.06
N LEU A 20 1.97 36.01 -17.50
CA LEU A 20 2.74 35.07 -16.70
C LEU A 20 3.90 34.53 -17.53
N THR A 21 5.13 34.71 -17.06
CA THR A 21 6.32 34.10 -17.66
C THR A 21 6.94 33.08 -16.71
N LEU A 22 7.16 31.86 -17.18
CA LEU A 22 7.78 30.77 -16.44
C LEU A 22 9.08 30.32 -17.13
N PRO A 23 10.23 30.40 -16.43
CA PRO A 23 11.47 29.85 -16.95
C PRO A 23 11.40 28.32 -17.01
N LEU A 24 12.05 27.73 -18.02
CA LEU A 24 12.21 26.29 -18.08
C LEU A 24 13.27 25.82 -17.07
N THR A 25 12.93 24.79 -16.32
CA THR A 25 13.84 24.12 -15.40
C THR A 25 14.69 23.09 -16.14
N PHE A 26 15.71 22.55 -15.48
CA PHE A 26 16.55 21.50 -16.08
C PHE A 26 15.77 20.21 -16.38
N PHE A 27 14.62 19.98 -15.73
CA PHE A 27 13.74 18.86 -16.05
C PHE A 27 12.92 19.09 -17.33
N ASP A 28 12.70 20.35 -17.73
CA ASP A 28 11.90 20.69 -18.91
C ASP A 28 12.73 20.68 -20.20
N LEU A 29 14.01 21.07 -20.11
CA LEU A 29 14.89 21.28 -21.27
C LEU A 29 15.03 20.06 -22.22
N PRO A 30 15.21 18.81 -21.73
CA PRO A 30 15.30 17.65 -22.62
C PRO A 30 14.05 17.45 -23.49
N TRP A 31 12.89 17.91 -23.02
CA TRP A 31 11.61 17.72 -23.67
C TRP A 31 11.31 18.73 -24.78
N LEU A 32 12.11 19.78 -24.94
CA LEU A 32 11.99 20.77 -26.03
C LEU A 32 12.06 20.12 -27.42
N TYR A 33 12.78 19.01 -27.54
CA TYR A 33 13.01 18.28 -28.78
C TYR A 33 12.15 17.02 -28.90
N PHE A 34 11.29 16.78 -27.90
CA PHE A 34 10.35 15.67 -27.95
C PHE A 34 9.15 16.04 -28.82
N HIS A 35 8.58 15.03 -29.48
CA HIS A 35 7.38 15.25 -30.27
C HIS A 35 6.20 15.63 -29.34
N PRO A 36 5.22 16.42 -29.82
CA PRO A 36 4.03 16.71 -29.05
C PRO A 36 3.33 15.42 -28.61
N ILE A 37 2.88 15.38 -27.35
CA ILE A 37 2.18 14.25 -26.79
C ILE A 37 0.73 14.33 -27.22
N GLN A 38 0.23 13.23 -27.80
CA GLN A 38 -1.12 13.12 -28.34
C GLN A 38 -1.90 12.08 -27.55
N ARG A 39 -3.12 12.44 -27.12
CA ARG A 39 -3.98 11.55 -26.32
C ARG A 39 -5.42 11.64 -26.81
N LEU A 40 -6.15 10.53 -26.64
CA LEU A 40 -7.56 10.40 -26.95
C LEU A 40 -8.29 9.80 -25.74
N LEU A 41 -9.44 10.37 -25.41
CA LEU A 41 -10.34 9.88 -24.38
C LEU A 41 -11.69 9.60 -25.03
N PHE A 42 -12.14 8.35 -24.99
CA PHE A 42 -13.44 7.95 -25.52
C PHE A 42 -14.45 7.83 -24.37
N TYR A 43 -15.63 8.39 -24.58
CA TYR A 43 -16.76 8.35 -23.66
C TYR A 43 -17.91 7.67 -24.38
N GLU A 44 -18.26 6.47 -23.94
CA GLU A 44 -19.34 5.67 -24.51
C GLU A 44 -20.67 6.03 -23.83
N PHE A 45 -21.58 6.63 -24.59
CA PHE A 45 -22.97 6.86 -24.18
C PHE A 45 -23.81 7.32 -25.39
N PRO A 46 -25.12 7.05 -25.42
CA PRO A 46 -25.98 7.56 -26.49
C PRO A 46 -26.01 9.10 -26.49
N CYS A 47 -25.52 9.69 -27.58
CA CYS A 47 -25.45 11.15 -27.73
C CYS A 47 -26.04 11.56 -29.08
N SER A 48 -27.15 12.31 -29.06
CA SER A 48 -27.73 12.90 -30.29
C SER A 48 -26.96 14.16 -30.69
N GLU A 49 -27.00 14.51 -31.98
CA GLU A 49 -26.41 15.76 -32.48
C GLU A 49 -26.97 16.98 -31.74
N ALA A 50 -28.30 17.06 -31.56
CA ALA A 50 -28.94 18.16 -30.84
C ALA A 50 -28.40 18.29 -29.41
N TYR A 51 -28.34 17.20 -28.65
CA TYR A 51 -27.81 17.24 -27.28
C TYR A 51 -26.32 17.62 -27.25
N PHE A 52 -25.54 17.14 -28.22
CA PHE A 52 -24.13 17.48 -28.33
C PHE A 52 -23.92 18.99 -28.55
N PHE A 53 -24.57 19.58 -29.55
CA PHE A 53 -24.37 21.00 -29.88
C PHE A 53 -25.05 21.96 -28.91
N GLU A 54 -26.24 21.62 -28.40
CA GLU A 54 -27.03 22.52 -27.54
C GLU A 54 -26.61 22.44 -26.07
N THR A 55 -26.06 21.31 -25.62
CA THR A 55 -25.72 21.09 -24.20
C THR A 55 -24.24 20.82 -23.96
N ILE A 56 -23.66 19.81 -24.63
CA ILE A 56 -22.29 19.38 -24.33
C ILE A 56 -21.26 20.43 -24.75
N VAL A 57 -21.34 20.92 -25.99
CA VAL A 57 -20.35 21.87 -26.54
C VAL A 57 -20.30 23.19 -25.73
N PRO A 58 -21.44 23.85 -25.40
CA PRO A 58 -21.42 25.06 -24.59
C PRO A 58 -20.82 24.83 -23.19
N ASN A 59 -21.22 23.75 -22.51
CA ASN A 59 -20.67 23.40 -21.19
C ASN A 59 -19.15 23.14 -21.26
N LEU A 60 -18.69 22.37 -22.25
CA LEU A 60 -17.26 22.11 -22.43
C LEU A 60 -16.46 23.38 -22.67
N LYS A 61 -16.98 24.35 -23.45
CA LYS A 61 -16.33 25.64 -23.68
C LYS A 61 -16.24 26.49 -22.41
N GLU A 62 -17.35 26.63 -21.70
CA GLU A 62 -17.42 27.41 -20.45
C GLU A 62 -16.53 26.80 -19.36
N SER A 63 -16.67 25.51 -19.12
CA SER A 63 -15.84 24.80 -18.13
C SER A 63 -14.36 24.79 -18.50
N LEU A 64 -14.01 24.73 -19.80
CA LEU A 64 -12.62 24.82 -20.25
C LEU A 64 -12.05 26.20 -19.94
N SER A 65 -12.79 27.27 -20.25
CA SER A 65 -12.40 28.64 -19.90
C SER A 65 -12.10 28.75 -18.41
N LEU A 66 -13.06 28.40 -17.54
CA LEU A 66 -12.88 28.40 -16.08
C LEU A 66 -11.69 27.55 -15.61
N THR A 67 -11.46 26.39 -16.22
CA THR A 67 -10.32 25.54 -15.85
C THR A 67 -8.97 26.18 -16.22
N LEU A 68 -8.91 26.90 -17.35
CA LEU A 68 -7.70 27.57 -17.79
C LEU A 68 -7.30 28.74 -16.87
N GLU A 69 -8.23 29.31 -16.10
CA GLU A 69 -7.91 30.27 -15.03
C GLU A 69 -6.90 29.67 -14.04
N HIS A 70 -7.15 28.43 -13.64
CA HIS A 70 -6.32 27.69 -12.68
C HIS A 70 -5.09 27.05 -13.33
N TYR A 71 -5.15 26.78 -14.65
CA TYR A 71 -4.08 26.13 -15.43
C TYR A 71 -3.54 27.03 -16.54
N ILE A 72 -3.30 28.31 -16.20
CA ILE A 72 -3.02 29.38 -17.16
C ILE A 72 -1.87 29.12 -18.14
N PRO A 73 -0.78 28.38 -17.81
CA PRO A 73 0.28 28.10 -18.78
C PRO A 73 -0.18 27.27 -19.98
N LEU A 74 -1.28 26.52 -19.88
CA LEU A 74 -1.83 25.74 -21.00
C LEU A 74 -2.47 26.62 -22.08
N ALA A 75 -2.98 27.80 -21.72
CA ALA A 75 -3.44 28.81 -22.69
C ALA A 75 -2.27 29.55 -23.36
N GLY A 76 -1.11 29.58 -22.70
CA GLY A 76 0.07 30.31 -23.15
C GLY A 76 0.81 29.68 -24.33
N ASN A 77 2.04 30.16 -24.52
CA ASN A 77 2.91 29.79 -25.61
C ASN A 77 4.33 29.51 -25.10
N LEU A 78 5.06 28.66 -25.82
CA LEU A 78 6.50 28.53 -25.68
C LEU A 78 7.18 29.56 -26.59
N LEU A 79 7.93 30.49 -26.00
CA LEU A 79 8.71 31.49 -26.70
C LEU A 79 10.13 30.97 -26.83
N CYS A 80 10.57 30.77 -28.07
CA CYS A 80 11.94 30.39 -28.38
C CYS A 80 12.67 31.60 -28.99
N PRO A 81 13.60 32.23 -28.24
CA PRO A 81 14.39 33.35 -28.74
C PRO A 81 15.19 32.99 -30.01
N LEU A 82 15.28 33.91 -30.97
CA LEU A 82 16.06 33.71 -32.20
C LEU A 82 17.57 33.88 -31.98
N ASN A 83 17.99 34.45 -30.84
CA ASN A 83 19.38 34.66 -30.45
C ASN A 83 19.97 33.48 -29.65
N ASN A 84 19.31 32.32 -29.64
CA ASN A 84 19.69 31.11 -28.90
C ASN A 84 19.75 31.27 -27.37
N GLU A 85 19.02 32.25 -26.81
CA GLU A 85 18.69 32.25 -25.38
C GLU A 85 17.68 31.14 -25.04
N LYS A 86 17.60 30.81 -23.75
CA LYS A 86 16.71 29.74 -23.27
C LYS A 86 15.24 30.07 -23.55
N PRO A 87 14.46 29.12 -24.07
CA PRO A 87 13.02 29.28 -24.21
C PRO A 87 12.33 29.47 -22.86
N VAL A 88 11.19 30.16 -22.88
CA VAL A 88 10.32 30.38 -21.72
C VAL A 88 8.87 30.09 -22.07
N LEU A 89 8.08 29.64 -21.09
CA LEU A 89 6.63 29.58 -21.24
C LEU A 89 6.07 30.94 -20.87
N ARG A 90 5.20 31.50 -21.72
CA ARG A 90 4.56 32.79 -21.46
C ARG A 90 3.09 32.75 -21.82
N TYR A 91 2.25 33.23 -20.92
CA TYR A 91 0.85 33.54 -21.14
C TYR A 91 0.65 35.06 -21.14
N MET A 92 -0.23 35.55 -22.02
CA MET A 92 -0.77 36.92 -22.05
C MET A 92 -2.29 36.87 -22.04
N VAL A 93 -2.97 37.94 -21.61
CA VAL A 93 -4.44 38.01 -21.49
C VAL A 93 -5.22 37.60 -22.77
N GLU A 94 -4.64 37.77 -23.97
CA GLU A 94 -5.29 37.40 -25.24
C GLU A 94 -5.00 35.95 -25.68
N ASP A 95 -4.08 35.27 -24.99
CA ASP A 95 -3.70 33.89 -25.28
C ASP A 95 -4.86 32.91 -24.93
N SER A 96 -5.02 31.90 -25.75
CA SER A 96 -6.18 30.99 -25.76
C SER A 96 -5.80 29.51 -25.94
N VAL A 97 -6.76 28.60 -25.95
CA VAL A 97 -6.55 27.22 -26.41
C VAL A 97 -7.40 26.96 -27.65
N PRO A 98 -6.81 26.50 -28.77
CA PRO A 98 -7.58 26.09 -29.93
C PRO A 98 -8.44 24.88 -29.59
N LEU A 99 -9.73 24.96 -29.90
CA LEU A 99 -10.71 23.90 -29.71
C LEU A 99 -11.43 23.62 -31.02
N ILE A 100 -11.33 22.39 -31.50
CA ILE A 100 -12.02 21.91 -32.70
C ILE A 100 -13.26 21.12 -32.26
N ILE A 101 -14.43 21.45 -32.81
CA ILE A 101 -15.63 20.61 -32.70
C ILE A 101 -15.80 19.87 -34.03
N ALA A 102 -15.95 18.55 -33.95
CA ALA A 102 -16.02 17.68 -35.10
C ALA A 102 -17.07 16.57 -34.92
N GLU A 103 -17.37 15.86 -36.00
CA GLU A 103 -18.27 14.72 -36.04
C GLU A 103 -17.61 13.60 -36.86
N SER A 104 -17.91 12.35 -36.53
CA SER A 104 -17.40 11.20 -37.25
C SER A 104 -18.40 10.05 -37.29
N ASN A 105 -18.54 9.46 -38.47
CA ASN A 105 -19.29 8.22 -38.72
C ASN A 105 -18.40 6.97 -38.70
N GLU A 106 -17.14 7.09 -38.24
CA GLU A 106 -16.27 5.93 -38.03
C GLU A 106 -16.84 4.99 -36.96
N ASN A 107 -16.51 3.71 -37.04
CA ASN A 107 -17.02 2.70 -36.12
C ASN A 107 -16.46 2.91 -34.70
N PHE A 108 -17.26 3.50 -33.81
CA PHE A 108 -16.90 3.80 -32.42
C PHE A 108 -16.47 2.54 -31.65
N ASN A 109 -17.22 1.44 -31.79
CA ASN A 109 -16.90 0.16 -31.13
C ASN A 109 -15.56 -0.41 -31.57
N ASN A 110 -15.21 -0.25 -32.86
CA ASN A 110 -13.88 -0.60 -33.34
C ASN A 110 -12.82 0.32 -32.71
N LEU A 111 -13.06 1.63 -32.62
CA LEU A 111 -12.12 2.60 -32.02
C LEU A 111 -11.97 2.48 -30.49
N THR A 112 -12.88 1.81 -29.79
CA THR A 112 -12.79 1.53 -28.35
C THR A 112 -12.42 0.09 -28.00
N ALA A 113 -12.48 -0.84 -28.96
CA ALA A 113 -12.14 -2.24 -28.73
C ALA A 113 -10.68 -2.46 -28.27
N ASN A 114 -10.40 -3.58 -27.60
CA ASN A 114 -9.04 -3.85 -27.10
C ASN A 114 -8.13 -4.59 -28.08
N TYR A 115 -8.67 -5.13 -29.18
CA TYR A 115 -7.89 -5.88 -30.16
C TYR A 115 -6.98 -5.00 -31.03
N ALA A 116 -6.09 -5.66 -31.78
CA ALA A 116 -5.16 -5.08 -32.74
C ALA A 116 -5.88 -4.26 -33.83
N ARG A 117 -5.59 -2.96 -33.90
CA ARG A 117 -6.20 -2.02 -34.84
C ARG A 117 -5.16 -1.15 -35.52
N ASP A 118 -5.46 -0.70 -36.74
CA ASP A 118 -4.60 0.23 -37.45
C ASP A 118 -4.50 1.56 -36.68
N THR A 119 -3.27 2.00 -36.41
CA THR A 119 -3.00 3.25 -35.69
C THR A 119 -3.47 4.47 -36.47
N ASP A 120 -3.48 4.38 -37.80
CA ASP A 120 -3.80 5.52 -38.66
C ASP A 120 -5.27 5.94 -38.55
N GLN A 121 -6.15 5.05 -38.06
CA GLN A 121 -7.56 5.32 -37.78
C GLN A 121 -7.77 6.35 -36.65
N PHE A 122 -6.77 6.60 -35.80
CA PHE A 122 -6.91 7.46 -34.62
C PHE A 122 -6.49 8.92 -34.88
N TYR A 123 -5.61 9.18 -35.85
CA TYR A 123 -5.10 10.54 -36.11
C TYR A 123 -6.16 11.58 -36.49
N PRO A 124 -7.28 11.25 -37.18
CA PRO A 124 -8.34 12.22 -37.43
C PRO A 124 -8.99 12.81 -36.17
N PHE A 125 -8.84 12.16 -35.01
CA PHE A 125 -9.40 12.58 -33.73
C PHE A 125 -8.41 13.36 -32.86
N VAL A 126 -7.17 13.53 -33.33
CA VAL A 126 -6.09 14.20 -32.60
C VAL A 126 -5.86 15.60 -33.17
N PRO A 127 -6.07 16.67 -32.39
CA PRO A 127 -5.83 18.03 -32.88
C PRO A 127 -4.33 18.25 -33.10
N GLN A 128 -3.96 18.97 -34.15
CA GLN A 128 -2.57 19.41 -34.32
C GLN A 128 -2.36 20.74 -33.58
N LEU A 129 -1.13 20.96 -33.09
CA LEU A 129 -0.74 22.29 -32.62
C LEU A 129 -0.68 23.24 -33.85
N PRO A 130 -1.17 24.48 -33.74
CA PRO A 130 -1.00 25.49 -34.77
C PRO A 130 0.46 25.64 -35.20
N ARG A 131 0.68 26.01 -36.47
CA ARG A 131 2.04 26.24 -36.98
C ARG A 131 2.73 27.32 -36.15
N PRO A 132 4.01 27.13 -35.78
CA PRO A 132 4.75 28.15 -35.04
C PRO A 132 4.74 29.49 -35.79
N LYS A 133 4.44 30.57 -35.07
CA LYS A 133 4.53 31.94 -35.58
C LYS A 133 5.95 32.45 -35.39
N LYS A 134 6.49 33.17 -36.38
CA LYS A 134 7.80 33.82 -36.27
C LYS A 134 7.59 35.32 -36.17
N GLU A 135 8.05 35.90 -35.06
CA GLU A 135 8.08 37.33 -34.82
C GLU A 135 9.53 37.84 -34.87
N ALA A 136 9.74 39.14 -34.62
CA ALA A 136 11.04 39.79 -34.77
C ALA A 136 12.15 39.13 -33.92
N GLU A 137 11.83 38.73 -32.68
CA GLU A 137 12.81 38.22 -31.71
C GLU A 137 12.54 36.77 -31.28
N TYR A 138 11.34 36.25 -31.54
CA TYR A 138 10.89 34.95 -31.04
C TYR A 138 10.25 34.09 -32.12
N LYS A 139 10.42 32.77 -31.98
CA LYS A 139 9.53 31.77 -32.55
C LYS A 139 8.52 31.37 -31.45
N ILE A 140 7.24 31.65 -31.70
CA ILE A 140 6.15 31.39 -30.76
C ILE A 140 5.46 30.08 -31.13
N ILE A 141 5.36 29.17 -30.18
CA ILE A 141 4.79 27.83 -30.38
C ILE A 141 3.65 27.62 -29.38
N ARG A 142 2.47 27.25 -29.89
CA ARG A 142 1.32 26.88 -29.05
C ARG A 142 1.63 25.61 -28.26
N VAL A 143 1.30 25.59 -26.98
CA VAL A 143 1.65 24.47 -26.10
C VAL A 143 0.55 23.42 -25.95
N PHE A 144 -0.70 23.77 -26.26
CA PHE A 144 -1.87 22.91 -26.08
C PHE A 144 -2.92 23.12 -27.19
N SER A 145 -3.65 22.06 -27.54
CA SER A 145 -4.75 22.08 -28.51
C SER A 145 -5.74 20.94 -28.23
N LEU A 146 -7.03 21.18 -28.47
CA LEU A 146 -8.14 20.28 -28.14
C LEU A 146 -9.04 20.00 -29.35
N GLN A 147 -9.61 18.81 -29.40
CA GLN A 147 -10.67 18.43 -30.32
C GLN A 147 -11.73 17.61 -29.59
N VAL A 148 -13.00 17.92 -29.80
CA VAL A 148 -14.14 17.14 -29.33
C VAL A 148 -14.87 16.62 -30.56
N THR A 149 -14.92 15.31 -30.72
CA THR A 149 -15.55 14.64 -31.87
C THR A 149 -16.78 13.85 -31.42
N LEU A 150 -17.94 14.17 -31.97
CA LEU A 150 -19.17 13.41 -31.81
C LEU A 150 -19.16 12.13 -32.66
N PHE A 151 -19.64 11.03 -32.10
CA PHE A 151 -20.02 9.81 -32.82
C PHE A 151 -21.52 9.60 -32.60
N PRO A 152 -22.38 9.98 -33.58
CA PRO A 152 -23.83 10.03 -33.37
C PRO A 152 -24.38 8.73 -32.79
N ASN A 153 -25.12 8.84 -31.69
CA ASN A 153 -25.74 7.75 -30.93
C ASN A 153 -24.78 6.74 -30.25
N HIS A 154 -23.46 6.95 -30.30
CA HIS A 154 -22.47 6.04 -29.71
C HIS A 154 -21.65 6.67 -28.58
N GLY A 155 -21.28 7.94 -28.74
CA GLY A 155 -20.46 8.63 -27.73
C GLY A 155 -19.69 9.83 -28.27
N LEU A 156 -18.64 10.20 -27.55
CA LEU A 156 -17.73 11.27 -27.96
C LEU A 156 -16.26 10.88 -27.73
N CYS A 157 -15.37 11.52 -28.48
CA CYS A 157 -13.93 11.45 -28.27
C CYS A 157 -13.38 12.85 -27.97
N ILE A 158 -12.63 12.99 -26.88
CA ILE A 158 -11.83 14.18 -26.59
C ILE A 158 -10.38 13.86 -26.93
N GLY A 159 -9.87 14.47 -27.98
CA GLY A 159 -8.47 14.42 -28.37
C GLY A 159 -7.73 15.67 -27.94
N PHE A 160 -6.48 15.52 -27.52
CA PHE A 160 -5.65 16.67 -27.19
C PHE A 160 -4.18 16.42 -27.50
N THR A 161 -3.50 17.53 -27.79
CA THR A 161 -2.06 17.55 -28.05
C THR A 161 -1.40 18.59 -27.17
N ASN A 162 -0.32 18.20 -26.49
CA ASN A 162 0.48 19.11 -25.67
C ASN A 162 1.97 19.01 -25.97
N LEU A 163 2.69 20.13 -25.83
CA LEU A 163 4.14 20.07 -25.70
C LEU A 163 4.49 19.50 -24.33
N HIS A 164 5.41 18.54 -24.28
CA HIS A 164 5.81 17.93 -23.01
C HIS A 164 6.51 18.95 -22.08
N THR A 165 7.04 20.05 -22.62
CA THR A 165 7.64 21.14 -21.85
C THR A 165 6.66 21.94 -21.00
N VAL A 166 5.36 21.89 -21.28
CA VAL A 166 4.35 22.60 -20.47
C VAL A 166 4.02 21.85 -19.18
N GLY A 167 4.20 20.52 -19.17
CA GLY A 167 3.89 19.68 -18.03
C GLY A 167 4.08 18.19 -18.30
N ASP A 168 4.39 17.45 -17.24
CA ASP A 168 4.48 16.00 -17.23
C ASP A 168 3.09 15.33 -17.29
N ALA A 169 3.06 14.00 -17.29
CA ALA A 169 1.81 13.26 -17.30
C ALA A 169 0.92 13.59 -16.10
N SER A 170 1.49 13.83 -14.91
CA SER A 170 0.73 14.15 -13.70
C SER A 170 0.03 15.50 -13.84
N SER A 171 0.74 16.51 -14.34
CA SER A 171 0.23 17.87 -14.53
C SER A 171 -0.91 17.90 -15.55
N ILE A 172 -0.72 17.24 -16.71
CA ILE A 172 -1.74 17.19 -17.76
C ILE A 172 -2.97 16.38 -17.33
N VAL A 173 -2.79 15.25 -16.63
CA VAL A 173 -3.92 14.48 -16.08
C VAL A 173 -4.64 15.28 -14.99
N GLY A 174 -3.91 16.05 -14.18
CA GLY A 174 -4.49 16.99 -13.21
C GLY A 174 -5.43 17.98 -13.87
N PHE A 175 -4.98 18.64 -14.95
CA PHE A 175 -5.81 19.54 -15.75
C PHE A 175 -7.07 18.84 -16.30
N ILE A 176 -6.93 17.67 -16.93
CA ILE A 176 -8.07 16.93 -17.49
C ILE A 176 -9.09 16.55 -16.40
N LYS A 177 -8.62 16.16 -15.20
CA LYS A 177 -9.49 15.86 -14.06
C LYS A 177 -10.20 17.12 -13.54
N ALA A 178 -9.49 18.24 -13.43
CA ALA A 178 -10.06 19.51 -13.02
C ALA A 178 -11.15 19.96 -14.01
N TRP A 179 -10.87 19.89 -15.31
CA TRP A 179 -11.83 20.23 -16.36
C TRP A 179 -13.08 19.35 -16.31
N ALA A 180 -12.89 18.03 -16.18
CA ALA A 180 -14.02 17.10 -16.03
C ALA A 180 -14.86 17.39 -14.78
N SER A 181 -14.22 17.76 -13.67
CA SER A 181 -14.91 18.12 -12.42
C SER A 181 -15.71 19.40 -12.58
N ILE A 182 -15.10 20.46 -13.14
CA ILE A 182 -15.75 21.75 -13.37
C ILE A 182 -16.93 21.59 -14.33
N SER A 183 -16.75 20.85 -15.43
CA SER A 183 -17.83 20.57 -16.39
C SER A 183 -18.98 19.79 -15.77
N LYS A 184 -18.69 18.86 -14.86
CA LYS A 184 -19.70 18.06 -14.16
C LYS A 184 -20.49 18.88 -13.13
N LEU A 185 -19.83 19.81 -12.44
CA LEU A 185 -20.42 20.55 -11.32
C LEU A 185 -20.97 21.92 -11.72
N GLY A 186 -20.60 22.43 -12.90
CA GLY A 186 -20.98 23.77 -13.35
C GLY A 186 -20.25 24.89 -12.60
N GLY A 187 -19.05 24.62 -12.08
CA GLY A 187 -18.26 25.60 -11.33
C GLY A 187 -16.98 25.01 -10.72
N ASP A 188 -16.14 25.87 -10.15
CA ASP A 188 -14.79 25.56 -9.67
C ASP A 188 -14.64 25.53 -8.13
N SER A 189 -15.74 25.74 -7.39
CA SER A 189 -15.71 25.83 -5.93
C SER A 189 -15.06 24.61 -5.25
N GLN A 190 -15.31 23.40 -5.76
CA GLN A 190 -14.71 22.19 -5.20
C GLN A 190 -13.19 22.14 -5.41
N LEU A 191 -12.68 22.63 -6.55
CA LEU A 191 -11.24 22.66 -6.83
C LEU A 191 -10.51 23.59 -5.86
N ILE A 192 -11.14 24.72 -5.53
CA ILE A 192 -10.65 25.71 -4.58
C ILE A 192 -10.66 25.12 -3.14
N GLU A 193 -11.76 24.47 -2.74
CA GLU A 193 -11.90 23.89 -1.39
C GLU A 193 -10.90 22.77 -1.11
N THR A 194 -10.52 21.97 -2.12
CA THR A 194 -9.57 20.86 -1.94
C THR A 194 -8.09 21.30 -2.01
N ASN A 195 -7.82 22.59 -2.19
CA ASN A 195 -6.47 23.18 -2.33
C ASN A 195 -5.56 22.40 -3.30
N SER A 196 -6.15 21.91 -4.40
CA SER A 196 -5.47 21.04 -5.37
C SER A 196 -4.93 21.82 -6.59
N LEU A 197 -4.78 23.13 -6.44
CA LEU A 197 -4.34 24.04 -7.51
C LEU A 197 -2.85 23.83 -7.86
N PRO A 198 -2.47 23.99 -9.14
CA PRO A 198 -1.09 23.85 -9.54
C PRO A 198 -0.21 24.98 -8.98
N LEU A 199 1.02 24.63 -8.60
CA LEU A 199 2.04 25.60 -8.21
C LEU A 199 2.94 25.93 -9.40
N PHE A 200 2.99 27.21 -9.78
CA PHE A 200 3.82 27.66 -10.90
C PHE A 200 5.18 28.24 -10.48
N ASP A 201 5.42 28.45 -9.19
CA ASP A 201 6.70 28.93 -8.68
C ASP A 201 7.81 27.91 -8.97
N ARG A 202 8.67 28.24 -9.94
CA ARG A 202 9.80 27.40 -10.34
C ARG A 202 10.98 27.48 -9.37
N SER A 203 11.00 28.44 -8.45
CA SER A 203 12.08 28.59 -7.46
C SER A 203 12.14 27.45 -6.43
N VAL A 204 11.05 26.67 -6.31
CA VAL A 204 11.03 25.46 -5.46
C VAL A 204 11.98 24.38 -5.96
N ILE A 205 12.39 24.43 -7.24
CA ILE A 205 13.37 23.52 -7.84
C ILE A 205 14.74 24.18 -7.78
N GLN A 206 15.59 23.67 -6.89
CA GLN A 206 16.97 24.14 -6.72
C GLN A 206 17.90 23.45 -7.73
N ASP A 207 18.75 24.23 -8.42
CA ASP A 207 19.78 23.74 -9.34
C ASP A 207 21.18 24.21 -8.92
N PRO A 208 21.69 23.73 -7.77
CA PRO A 208 22.99 24.17 -7.24
C PRO A 208 24.17 23.81 -8.15
N ASN A 209 23.98 22.83 -9.04
CA ASN A 209 25.03 22.33 -9.94
C ASN A 209 24.97 22.96 -11.34
N GLY A 210 24.01 23.86 -11.61
CA GLY A 210 23.86 24.51 -12.90
C GLY A 210 23.52 23.55 -14.05
N ILE A 211 22.84 22.44 -13.76
CA ILE A 211 22.47 21.38 -14.71
C ILE A 211 21.67 21.97 -15.88
N GLY A 212 20.80 22.93 -15.62
CA GLY A 212 20.01 23.59 -16.67
C GLY A 212 20.87 24.37 -17.67
N ASN A 213 21.99 24.95 -17.24
CA ASN A 213 22.93 25.61 -18.15
C ASN A 213 23.73 24.58 -18.96
N LEU A 214 24.12 23.47 -18.33
CA LEU A 214 24.82 22.38 -19.01
C LEU A 214 23.97 21.76 -20.12
N TRP A 215 22.70 21.44 -19.84
CA TRP A 215 21.76 20.96 -20.86
C TRP A 215 21.60 21.97 -21.99
N TRP A 216 21.38 23.25 -21.66
CA TRP A 216 21.17 24.26 -22.70
C TRP A 216 22.38 24.43 -23.61
N ASN A 217 23.59 24.46 -23.07
CA ASN A 217 24.82 24.56 -23.86
C ASN A 217 25.01 23.39 -24.85
N GLN A 218 24.48 22.22 -24.53
CA GLN A 218 24.51 21.06 -25.43
C GLN A 218 23.39 21.11 -26.47
N LEU A 219 22.23 21.65 -26.10
CA LEU A 219 21.02 21.57 -26.89
C LEU A 219 20.77 22.80 -27.78
N ASN A 220 21.30 23.98 -27.44
CA ASN A 220 20.95 25.26 -28.09
C ASN A 220 21.28 25.35 -29.59
N ASN A 221 22.14 24.47 -30.10
CA ASN A 221 22.48 24.39 -31.53
C ASN A 221 21.55 23.45 -32.31
N ILE A 222 20.66 22.72 -31.63
CA ILE A 222 19.71 21.80 -32.26
C ILE A 222 18.46 22.59 -32.66
N PRO A 223 18.02 22.54 -33.93
CA PRO A 223 16.80 23.23 -34.34
C PRO A 223 15.58 22.53 -33.75
N ILE A 224 14.74 23.28 -33.03
CA ILE A 224 13.43 22.79 -32.54
C ILE A 224 12.50 22.56 -33.74
N ARG A 225 12.34 21.30 -34.13
CA ARG A 225 11.48 20.84 -35.22
C ARG A 225 10.28 20.07 -34.65
N PHE A 226 9.09 20.45 -35.08
CA PHE A 226 7.87 19.67 -34.83
C PHE A 226 7.51 18.96 -36.14
N SER A 227 7.65 17.64 -36.18
CA SER A 227 7.23 16.87 -37.34
C SER A 227 5.71 16.77 -37.38
N SER A 228 5.09 17.20 -38.48
CA SER A 228 3.70 16.84 -38.78
C SER A 228 3.68 15.37 -39.20
N LEU A 229 3.09 14.49 -38.40
CA LEU A 229 2.86 13.09 -38.79
C LEU A 229 1.78 13.05 -39.88
N HIS A 230 2.19 12.93 -41.14
CA HIS A 230 1.27 12.77 -42.29
C HIS A 230 1.71 11.63 -43.24
N SER A 231 2.48 10.66 -42.76
CA SER A 231 2.70 9.40 -43.47
C SER A 231 1.96 8.27 -42.77
N LEU A 232 1.32 7.38 -43.54
CA LEU A 232 0.79 6.11 -43.03
C LEU A 232 1.87 5.44 -42.18
N THR A 233 1.52 5.11 -40.94
CA THR A 233 2.52 4.58 -40.01
C THR A 233 2.72 3.08 -40.19
N ASN A 234 1.77 2.38 -40.81
CA ASN A 234 1.71 0.91 -40.90
C ASN A 234 1.90 0.23 -39.53
N LYS A 235 1.46 0.90 -38.45
CA LYS A 235 1.57 0.41 -37.08
C LYS A 235 0.23 -0.07 -36.58
N VAL A 236 0.27 -1.09 -35.74
CA VAL A 236 -0.91 -1.62 -35.06
C VAL A 236 -0.89 -1.20 -33.59
N ARG A 237 -2.03 -0.75 -33.08
CA ARG A 237 -2.27 -0.47 -31.67
C ARG A 237 -3.07 -1.61 -31.06
N ASN A 238 -2.62 -2.11 -29.90
CA ASN A 238 -3.32 -3.11 -29.10
C ASN A 238 -3.46 -2.60 -27.66
N THR A 239 -4.57 -2.90 -26.99
CA THR A 239 -4.79 -2.49 -25.59
C THR A 239 -4.80 -3.73 -24.70
N TYR A 240 -3.89 -3.76 -23.73
CA TYR A 240 -3.81 -4.86 -22.76
C TYR A 240 -4.45 -4.41 -21.46
N ILE A 241 -5.52 -5.11 -21.07
CA ILE A 241 -6.10 -4.97 -19.74
C ILE A 241 -5.38 -5.96 -18.84
N LEU A 242 -4.59 -5.45 -17.91
CA LEU A 242 -3.94 -6.26 -16.88
C LEU A 242 -4.75 -6.13 -15.59
N HIS A 243 -5.30 -7.24 -15.11
CA HIS A 243 -5.93 -7.30 -13.81
C HIS A 243 -4.87 -7.44 -12.72
N GLN A 244 -5.27 -7.19 -11.47
CA GLN A 244 -4.39 -7.37 -10.31
C GLN A 244 -3.81 -8.78 -10.25
N ALA A 245 -4.58 -9.81 -10.63
CA ALA A 245 -4.10 -11.18 -10.71
C ALA A 245 -2.99 -11.36 -11.76
N ASP A 246 -3.11 -10.73 -12.93
CA ASP A 246 -2.09 -10.80 -13.99
C ASP A 246 -0.81 -10.09 -13.56
N ILE A 247 -0.94 -8.92 -12.93
CA ILE A 247 0.19 -8.18 -12.35
C ILE A 247 0.86 -9.01 -11.25
N GLN A 248 0.07 -9.67 -10.39
CA GLN A 248 0.61 -10.52 -9.35
C GLN A 248 1.33 -11.72 -9.94
N LYS A 249 0.79 -12.37 -10.98
CA LYS A 249 1.47 -13.45 -11.71
C LYS A 249 2.79 -12.99 -12.33
N LEU A 250 2.84 -11.80 -12.93
CA LEU A 250 4.07 -11.22 -13.47
C LEU A 250 5.10 -10.96 -12.37
N LYS A 251 4.66 -10.42 -11.22
CA LYS A 251 5.50 -10.23 -10.04
C LYS A 251 6.00 -11.56 -9.49
N ASP A 252 5.12 -12.53 -9.28
CA ASP A 252 5.44 -13.88 -8.80
C ASP A 252 6.41 -14.60 -9.73
N SER A 253 6.24 -14.46 -11.05
CA SER A 253 7.19 -14.99 -12.03
C SER A 253 8.55 -14.29 -11.99
N LEU A 254 8.60 -12.99 -11.71
CA LEU A 254 9.87 -12.27 -11.53
C LEU A 254 10.54 -12.68 -10.21
N PHE A 255 9.75 -12.87 -9.15
CA PHE A 255 10.20 -13.32 -7.83
C PHE A 255 10.75 -14.74 -7.87
N ALA A 256 10.05 -15.66 -8.55
CA ALA A 256 10.50 -17.05 -8.73
C ALA A 256 11.81 -17.15 -9.53
N ARG A 257 12.10 -16.17 -10.40
CA ARG A 257 13.33 -16.13 -11.21
C ARG A 257 14.52 -15.47 -10.50
N ASN A 258 14.29 -14.72 -9.43
CA ASN A 258 15.34 -14.01 -8.68
C ASN A 258 15.13 -14.11 -7.15
N PRO A 259 15.14 -15.33 -6.57
CA PRO A 259 14.90 -15.52 -5.14
C PRO A 259 15.94 -14.80 -4.26
N GLU A 260 17.15 -14.57 -4.76
CA GLU A 260 18.23 -13.84 -4.05
C GLU A 260 17.97 -12.33 -3.91
N GLN A 261 17.11 -11.74 -4.75
CA GLN A 261 16.68 -10.34 -4.62
C GLN A 261 15.46 -10.17 -3.72
N CYS A 262 14.85 -11.28 -3.26
CA CYS A 262 13.72 -11.24 -2.37
C CYS A 262 14.20 -10.86 -0.96
N GLY A 263 13.98 -9.60 -0.59
CA GLY A 263 14.29 -9.17 0.75
C GLY A 263 13.48 -9.93 1.78
N ILE A 264 14.14 -10.45 2.82
CA ILE A 264 13.44 -10.94 4.02
C ILE A 264 12.96 -9.70 4.76
N ILE A 265 11.78 -9.22 4.37
CA ILE A 265 11.04 -8.17 5.05
C ILE A 265 10.28 -8.88 6.16
N ALA A 266 10.50 -8.52 7.42
CA ALA A 266 9.51 -8.79 8.45
C ALA A 266 8.52 -7.62 8.40
N PRO A 267 7.37 -7.73 7.71
CA PRO A 267 6.42 -6.64 7.63
C PRO A 267 6.01 -6.21 9.05
N PRO A 268 5.61 -4.94 9.24
CA PRO A 268 5.01 -4.52 10.49
C PRO A 268 3.86 -5.44 10.88
N VAL A 269 3.81 -5.80 12.16
CA VAL A 269 2.74 -6.64 12.70
C VAL A 269 1.62 -5.73 13.18
N GLU A 270 0.41 -5.99 12.69
CA GLU A 270 -0.73 -5.09 12.81
C GLU A 270 -1.89 -5.81 13.48
N ARG A 271 -2.46 -5.21 14.53
CA ARG A 271 -3.56 -5.80 15.31
C ARG A 271 -4.58 -4.75 15.71
N LEU A 272 -5.83 -5.20 15.84
CA LEU A 272 -6.97 -4.38 16.28
C LEU A 272 -7.68 -5.04 17.45
N LEU A 273 -8.05 -4.23 18.43
CA LEU A 273 -8.94 -4.59 19.54
C LEU A 273 -10.16 -3.69 19.51
N PHE A 274 -11.35 -4.26 19.39
CA PHE A 274 -12.61 -3.52 19.46
C PHE A 274 -13.27 -3.70 20.83
N TYR A 275 -13.72 -2.61 21.44
CA TYR A 275 -14.38 -2.56 22.73
C TYR A 275 -15.77 -1.98 22.53
N GLU A 276 -16.80 -2.72 22.93
CA GLU A 276 -18.15 -2.17 23.01
C GLU A 276 -18.25 -1.30 24.26
N PHE A 277 -18.32 0.01 24.04
CA PHE A 277 -18.30 1.01 25.10
C PHE A 277 -18.99 2.26 24.55
N PRO A 278 -20.30 2.41 24.79
CA PRO A 278 -21.05 3.58 24.37
C PRO A 278 -20.45 4.84 24.99
N CYS A 279 -19.94 5.74 24.14
CA CYS A 279 -19.13 6.87 24.57
C CYS A 279 -19.39 8.05 23.63
N SER A 280 -19.73 9.21 24.20
CA SER A 280 -19.88 10.44 23.41
C SER A 280 -18.53 10.94 22.92
N LYS A 281 -18.51 11.69 21.81
CA LYS A 281 -17.29 12.36 21.33
C LYS A 281 -16.62 13.22 22.42
N VAL A 282 -17.42 13.92 23.24
CA VAL A 282 -16.91 14.75 24.33
C VAL A 282 -16.22 13.90 25.39
N HIS A 283 -16.88 12.85 25.89
CA HIS A 283 -16.28 11.95 26.87
C HIS A 283 -15.02 11.25 26.34
N PHE A 284 -15.04 10.86 25.06
CA PHE A 284 -13.88 10.29 24.39
C PHE A 284 -12.67 11.24 24.38
N LEU A 285 -12.87 12.50 24.00
CA LEU A 285 -11.79 13.48 23.89
C LEU A 285 -11.32 14.02 25.24
N GLU A 286 -12.23 14.20 26.20
CA GLU A 286 -11.92 14.88 27.47
C GLU A 286 -11.53 13.92 28.60
N ALA A 287 -11.93 12.65 28.55
CA ALA A 287 -11.58 11.66 29.57
C ALA A 287 -10.72 10.53 28.99
N ILE A 288 -11.23 9.82 27.98
CA ILE A 288 -10.61 8.59 27.47
C ILE A 288 -9.22 8.84 26.87
N VAL A 289 -9.10 9.83 25.98
CA VAL A 289 -7.84 10.14 25.31
C VAL A 289 -6.77 10.63 26.29
N PRO A 290 -7.04 11.58 27.23
CA PRO A 290 -6.09 11.96 28.26
C PRO A 290 -5.64 10.80 29.15
N ASP A 291 -6.58 9.94 29.59
CA ASP A 291 -6.25 8.79 30.43
C ASP A 291 -5.37 7.78 29.70
N LEU A 292 -5.68 7.49 28.43
CA LEU A 292 -4.84 6.65 27.57
C LEU A 292 -3.44 7.23 27.37
N LYS A 293 -3.32 8.53 27.10
CA LYS A 293 -2.02 9.20 26.96
C LYS A 293 -1.20 9.11 28.24
N LYS A 294 -1.81 9.40 29.38
CA LYS A 294 -1.18 9.34 30.70
C LYS A 294 -0.74 7.91 31.03
N SER A 295 -1.63 6.94 30.88
CA SER A 295 -1.32 5.54 31.17
C SER A 295 -0.25 4.99 30.23
N LEU A 296 -0.29 5.34 28.94
CA LEU A 296 0.73 4.96 27.95
C LEU A 296 2.10 5.47 28.35
N SER A 297 2.19 6.76 28.70
CA SER A 297 3.44 7.37 29.17
C SER A 297 3.99 6.65 30.40
N LEU A 298 3.13 6.30 31.37
CA LEU A 298 3.53 5.52 32.54
C LEU A 298 4.00 4.10 32.18
N THR A 299 3.33 3.43 31.23
CA THR A 299 3.74 2.10 30.76
C THR A 299 5.08 2.14 30.03
N LEU A 300 5.31 3.15 29.18
CA LEU A 300 6.56 3.31 28.44
C LEU A 300 7.78 3.53 29.36
N LYS A 301 7.60 3.98 30.60
CA LYS A 301 8.71 3.97 31.59
C LYS A 301 9.28 2.57 31.84
N TYR A 302 8.42 1.55 31.81
CA TYR A 302 8.83 0.16 31.97
C TYR A 302 9.17 -0.50 30.63
N TYR A 303 8.60 -0.01 29.53
CA TYR A 303 8.76 -0.54 28.17
C TYR A 303 9.48 0.45 27.24
N TYR A 304 10.51 1.12 27.74
CA TYR A 304 11.15 2.26 27.04
C TYR A 304 11.68 1.95 25.63
N PRO A 305 12.12 0.72 25.26
CA PRO A 305 12.54 0.45 23.89
C PRO A 305 11.41 0.63 22.85
N LEU A 306 10.14 0.55 23.27
CA LEU A 306 8.99 0.77 22.39
C LEU A 306 8.82 2.25 22.01
N ALA A 307 9.35 3.18 22.80
CA ALA A 307 9.40 4.60 22.44
C ALA A 307 10.59 4.94 21.54
N GLY A 308 11.60 4.07 21.50
CA GLY A 308 12.81 4.26 20.72
C GLY A 308 12.69 3.86 19.25
N ASN A 309 13.84 3.69 18.63
CA ASN A 309 13.99 3.41 17.22
C ASN A 309 14.97 2.26 16.98
N LEU A 310 14.75 1.50 15.90
CA LEU A 310 15.76 0.61 15.33
C LEU A 310 16.71 1.45 14.48
N LEU A 311 17.99 1.44 14.82
CA LEU A 311 19.05 2.01 14.00
C LEU A 311 19.54 0.94 13.05
N TYR A 312 19.39 1.19 11.75
CA TYR A 312 19.88 0.33 10.69
C TYR A 312 21.13 0.94 10.06
N PRO A 313 22.31 0.28 10.11
CA PRO A 313 23.56 0.87 9.62
C PRO A 313 23.56 1.04 8.10
N LEU A 314 24.12 2.16 7.62
CA LEU A 314 24.27 2.44 6.18
C LEU A 314 25.58 1.91 5.58
N SER A 315 26.59 1.62 6.40
CA SER A 315 27.92 1.19 5.93
C SER A 315 28.45 -0.03 6.69
N THR A 316 28.74 0.14 7.98
CA THR A 316 29.34 -0.88 8.84
C THR A 316 28.60 -0.97 10.18
N GLY A 317 28.64 -2.15 10.81
CA GLY A 317 27.97 -2.39 12.08
C GLY A 317 26.76 -3.31 11.97
N LYS A 318 26.04 -3.49 13.08
CA LYS A 318 24.82 -4.29 13.20
C LYS A 318 23.65 -3.40 13.61
N PRO A 319 22.40 -3.77 13.28
CA PRO A 319 21.24 -3.04 13.75
C PRO A 319 21.13 -3.07 15.28
N VAL A 320 20.79 -1.93 15.88
CA VAL A 320 20.62 -1.78 17.34
C VAL A 320 19.36 -1.01 17.67
N PHE A 321 18.75 -1.29 18.82
CA PHE A 321 17.66 -0.48 19.34
C PHE A 321 18.22 0.64 20.21
N ARG A 322 17.78 1.86 19.94
CA ARG A 322 18.17 3.05 20.70
C ARG A 322 16.92 3.77 21.17
N TYR A 323 16.93 4.17 22.43
CA TYR A 323 16.01 5.15 22.98
C TYR A 323 16.84 6.36 23.46
N LEU A 324 16.43 7.56 23.07
CA LEU A 324 16.96 8.82 23.54
C LEU A 324 15.88 9.63 24.27
N VAL A 325 16.30 10.53 25.16
CA VAL A 325 15.37 11.49 25.76
C VAL A 325 14.79 12.36 24.65
N GLY A 326 13.46 12.39 24.55
CA GLY A 326 12.74 13.06 23.45
C GLY A 326 12.16 12.11 22.42
N ASP A 327 12.62 10.86 22.37
CA ASP A 327 11.97 9.82 21.57
C ASP A 327 10.55 9.55 22.11
N SER A 328 9.63 9.22 21.21
CA SER A 328 8.20 9.08 21.53
C SER A 328 7.49 8.08 20.62
N VAL A 329 6.34 7.60 21.09
CA VAL A 329 5.44 6.74 20.30
C VAL A 329 4.39 7.60 19.61
N SER A 330 4.16 7.35 18.32
CA SER A 330 3.05 7.97 17.60
C SER A 330 1.71 7.40 18.09
N LEU A 331 0.81 8.28 18.53
CA LEU A 331 -0.56 7.93 18.91
C LEU A 331 -1.55 8.77 18.11
N THR A 332 -2.27 8.12 17.20
CA THR A 332 -3.31 8.75 16.39
C THR A 332 -4.66 8.62 17.10
N VAL A 333 -5.39 9.74 17.22
CA VAL A 333 -6.78 9.76 17.73
C VAL A 333 -7.71 10.02 16.55
N ALA A 334 -8.72 9.18 16.36
CA ALA A 334 -9.61 9.25 15.22
C ALA A 334 -11.08 8.97 15.58
N LYS A 335 -11.96 9.24 14.63
CA LYS A 335 -13.36 8.84 14.63
C LYS A 335 -13.64 8.06 13.34
N SER A 336 -14.52 7.06 13.43
CA SER A 336 -15.14 6.42 12.27
C SER A 336 -16.67 6.40 12.41
N GLU A 337 -17.35 6.53 11.28
CA GLU A 337 -18.81 6.33 11.15
C GLU A 337 -19.17 4.90 10.72
N ASP A 338 -18.18 3.99 10.59
CA ASP A 338 -18.41 2.59 10.23
C ASP A 338 -19.27 1.85 11.26
N ASP A 339 -20.08 0.89 10.82
CA ASP A 339 -20.96 0.12 11.70
C ASP A 339 -20.17 -0.79 12.65
N PHE A 340 -20.21 -0.46 13.94
CA PHE A 340 -19.53 -1.23 14.98
C PHE A 340 -20.02 -2.69 15.06
N SER A 341 -21.31 -2.96 14.81
CA SER A 341 -21.83 -4.34 14.77
C SER A 341 -21.15 -5.15 13.66
N ILE A 342 -20.93 -4.55 12.49
CA ILE A 342 -20.29 -5.20 11.36
C ILE A 342 -18.81 -5.45 11.69
N LEU A 343 -18.11 -4.45 12.22
CA LEU A 343 -16.69 -4.55 12.58
C LEU A 343 -16.37 -5.61 13.64
N ILE A 344 -17.32 -6.00 14.48
CA ILE A 344 -17.13 -7.08 15.47
C ILE A 344 -17.73 -8.42 15.06
N ALA A 345 -18.44 -8.50 13.94
CA ALA A 345 -19.10 -9.73 13.52
C ALA A 345 -18.12 -10.84 13.14
N ASN A 346 -18.59 -12.08 13.11
CA ASN A 346 -17.76 -13.25 12.74
C ASN A 346 -17.90 -13.64 11.25
N HIS A 347 -18.93 -13.15 10.56
CA HIS A 347 -19.14 -13.44 9.13
C HIS A 347 -18.05 -12.78 8.25
N ALA A 348 -17.99 -13.20 6.99
CA ALA A 348 -17.06 -12.66 6.01
C ALA A 348 -17.32 -11.17 5.76
N ARG A 349 -16.29 -10.35 5.96
CA ARG A 349 -16.34 -8.89 5.85
C ARG A 349 -15.19 -8.42 4.97
N ASP A 350 -15.39 -7.37 4.20
CA ASP A 350 -14.34 -6.78 3.38
C ASP A 350 -13.10 -6.45 4.23
N ALA A 351 -11.93 -6.98 3.87
CA ALA A 351 -10.69 -6.72 4.60
C ALA A 351 -10.29 -5.24 4.53
N ASP A 352 -10.64 -4.55 3.44
CA ASP A 352 -10.20 -3.17 3.18
C ASP A 352 -10.73 -2.17 4.22
N GLN A 353 -11.89 -2.48 4.83
CA GLN A 353 -12.51 -1.64 5.85
C GLN A 353 -11.69 -1.57 7.17
N PHE A 354 -10.77 -2.51 7.41
CA PHE A 354 -10.02 -2.56 8.67
C PHE A 354 -8.71 -1.76 8.63
N TYR A 355 -8.12 -1.52 7.46
CA TYR A 355 -6.86 -0.80 7.34
C TYR A 355 -6.90 0.64 7.89
N PRO A 356 -7.99 1.43 7.74
CA PRO A 356 -8.10 2.75 8.36
C PRO A 356 -8.04 2.75 9.89
N PHE A 357 -8.27 1.60 10.55
CA PHE A 357 -8.22 1.46 12.00
C PHE A 357 -6.81 1.13 12.52
N VAL A 358 -5.86 0.81 11.64
CA VAL A 358 -4.48 0.46 11.99
C VAL A 358 -3.56 1.66 11.74
N PRO A 359 -2.68 2.03 12.69
CA PRO A 359 -1.71 3.09 12.46
C PRO A 359 -0.59 2.61 11.54
N GLN A 360 -0.06 3.50 10.69
CA GLN A 360 1.20 3.22 10.01
C GLN A 360 2.38 3.57 10.92
N LEU A 361 3.49 2.84 10.78
CA LEU A 361 4.75 3.29 11.37
C LEU A 361 5.19 4.58 10.66
N PRO A 362 5.66 5.60 11.38
CA PRO A 362 6.22 6.78 10.73
C PRO A 362 7.37 6.39 9.79
N PRO A 363 7.57 7.14 8.68
CA PRO A 363 8.60 6.80 7.72
C PRO A 363 9.98 6.79 8.38
N PRO A 364 10.88 5.88 7.96
CA PRO A 364 12.25 5.92 8.42
C PRO A 364 12.93 7.25 8.11
N LYS A 365 13.83 7.70 8.99
CA LYS A 365 14.67 8.89 8.79
C LYS A 365 16.09 8.45 8.44
N GLU A 366 16.70 9.07 7.44
CA GLU A 366 18.10 8.83 7.09
C GLU A 366 18.99 9.83 7.81
N GLU A 367 19.97 9.32 8.54
CA GLU A 367 21.03 10.07 9.22
C GLU A 367 22.38 9.65 8.63
N THR A 368 23.48 10.32 9.01
CA THR A 368 24.79 10.16 8.36
C THR A 368 25.33 8.73 8.36
N GLU A 369 25.09 7.96 9.43
CA GLU A 369 25.64 6.60 9.59
C GLU A 369 24.55 5.51 9.62
N TYR A 370 23.30 5.90 9.84
CA TYR A 370 22.21 4.96 10.06
C TYR A 370 20.87 5.51 9.57
N LYS A 371 19.97 4.58 9.29
CA LYS A 371 18.54 4.82 9.07
C LYS A 371 17.79 4.52 10.36
N THR A 372 17.07 5.50 10.87
CA THR A 372 16.28 5.43 12.11
C THR A 372 14.86 5.00 11.77
N ILE A 373 14.44 3.83 12.28
CA ILE A 373 13.14 3.20 11.99
C ILE A 373 12.31 3.13 13.28
N PRO A 374 11.15 3.81 13.36
CA PRO A 374 10.23 3.69 14.49
C PRO A 374 9.72 2.27 14.69
N VAL A 375 9.55 1.84 15.94
CA VAL A 375 9.24 0.43 16.26
C VAL A 375 7.80 0.18 16.69
N LEU A 376 7.05 1.23 17.08
CA LEU A 376 5.67 1.14 17.52
C LEU A 376 4.88 2.38 17.08
N SER A 377 3.65 2.16 16.62
CA SER A 377 2.65 3.19 16.37
C SER A 377 1.29 2.71 16.87
N LEU A 378 0.49 3.63 17.42
CA LEU A 378 -0.80 3.35 18.05
C LEU A 378 -1.89 4.21 17.43
N ARG A 379 -3.11 3.67 17.37
CA ARG A 379 -4.32 4.38 16.95
C ARG A 379 -5.46 4.05 17.89
N VAL A 380 -6.20 5.07 18.30
CA VAL A 380 -7.43 4.93 19.07
C VAL A 380 -8.55 5.59 18.29
N THR A 381 -9.58 4.81 17.96
CA THR A 381 -10.69 5.27 17.12
C THR A 381 -12.00 5.16 17.88
N LEU A 382 -12.77 6.26 17.95
CA LEU A 382 -14.17 6.23 18.36
C LEU A 382 -15.04 5.78 17.19
N VAL A 383 -15.89 4.77 17.38
CA VAL A 383 -16.71 4.18 16.30
C VAL A 383 -18.19 4.38 16.61
N GLN A 384 -18.88 5.19 15.81
CA GLN A 384 -20.33 5.47 15.92
C GLN A 384 -20.86 5.82 17.33
N ASN A 385 -20.02 6.36 18.22
CA ASN A 385 -20.32 6.53 19.65
C ASN A 385 -20.76 5.25 20.39
N ARG A 386 -20.55 4.07 19.79
CA ARG A 386 -20.98 2.78 20.34
C ARG A 386 -19.81 1.97 20.89
N GLY A 387 -18.62 2.18 20.34
CA GLY A 387 -17.43 1.48 20.79
C GLY A 387 -16.15 2.20 20.45
N LEU A 388 -15.06 1.61 20.89
CA LEU A 388 -13.69 2.08 20.69
C LEU A 388 -12.90 1.00 19.96
N SER A 389 -11.95 1.39 19.13
CA SER A 389 -10.90 0.50 18.65
C SER A 389 -9.52 0.97 19.10
N ILE A 390 -8.65 0.02 19.45
CA ILE A 390 -7.22 0.23 19.65
C ILE A 390 -6.50 -0.57 18.58
N GLY A 391 -5.93 0.14 17.60
CA GLY A 391 -5.04 -0.41 16.60
C GLY A 391 -3.59 -0.17 16.96
N PHE A 392 -2.74 -1.15 16.72
CA PHE A 392 -1.31 -1.02 16.95
C PHE A 392 -0.49 -1.76 15.91
N THR A 393 0.63 -1.13 15.56
CA THR A 393 1.56 -1.60 14.55
C THR A 393 2.95 -1.59 15.16
N ASN A 394 3.64 -2.73 15.12
CA ASN A 394 4.99 -2.84 15.64
C ASN A 394 5.95 -3.49 14.65
N HIS A 395 7.19 -3.04 14.64
CA HIS A 395 8.26 -3.69 13.89
C HIS A 395 8.60 -5.03 14.57
N HIS A 396 8.57 -6.17 13.86
CA HIS A 396 8.70 -7.49 14.52
C HIS A 396 10.05 -7.68 15.26
N ASN A 397 11.14 -7.06 14.80
CA ASN A 397 12.45 -7.13 15.47
C ASN A 397 12.46 -6.62 16.93
N ILE A 398 11.53 -5.73 17.32
CA ILE A 398 11.50 -5.19 18.69
C ILE A 398 11.17 -6.28 19.71
N GLY A 399 10.32 -7.23 19.32
CA GLY A 399 9.97 -8.37 20.16
C GLY A 399 8.90 -9.25 19.53
N ASP A 400 8.83 -10.48 20.02
CA ASP A 400 7.81 -11.45 19.64
C ASP A 400 6.46 -11.14 20.27
N ASN A 401 5.46 -11.96 19.95
CA ASN A 401 4.10 -11.76 20.44
C ASN A 401 4.01 -11.81 21.98
N SER A 402 4.86 -12.59 22.67
CA SER A 402 4.91 -12.59 24.14
C SER A 402 5.28 -11.21 24.68
N SER A 403 6.26 -10.57 24.04
CA SER A 403 6.78 -9.25 24.44
C SER A 403 5.75 -8.14 24.20
N VAL A 404 5.16 -8.09 23.00
CA VAL A 404 4.20 -7.04 22.61
C VAL A 404 2.86 -7.20 23.35
N VAL A 405 2.35 -8.42 23.48
CA VAL A 405 1.11 -8.66 24.26
C VAL A 405 1.33 -8.32 25.74
N GLY A 406 2.51 -8.62 26.30
CA GLY A 406 2.87 -8.21 27.64
C GLY A 406 2.76 -6.69 27.84
N PHE A 407 3.26 -5.90 26.89
CA PHE A 407 3.11 -4.44 26.89
C PHE A 407 1.64 -4.00 26.83
N ILE A 408 0.84 -4.53 25.90
CA ILE A 408 -0.58 -4.14 25.76
C ILE A 408 -1.39 -4.48 27.02
N LYS A 409 -1.10 -5.60 27.68
CA LYS A 409 -1.72 -5.97 28.98
C LYS A 409 -1.27 -5.05 30.11
N ALA A 410 0.01 -4.68 30.17
CA ALA A 410 0.52 -3.73 31.15
C ALA A 410 -0.10 -2.34 30.97
N TRP A 411 -0.26 -1.89 29.72
CA TRP A 411 -0.90 -0.60 29.40
C TRP A 411 -2.37 -0.58 29.81
N ALA A 412 -3.11 -1.64 29.49
CA ALA A 412 -4.50 -1.83 29.91
C ALA A 412 -4.64 -1.78 31.45
N SER A 413 -3.81 -2.55 32.16
CA SER A 413 -3.79 -2.59 33.63
C SER A 413 -3.49 -1.23 34.26
N ILE A 414 -2.49 -0.50 33.74
CA ILE A 414 -2.12 0.82 34.26
C ILE A 414 -3.24 1.85 33.99
N ASN A 415 -3.92 1.78 32.85
CA ASN A 415 -5.06 2.64 32.55
C ASN A 415 -6.23 2.39 33.51
N LYS A 416 -6.62 1.11 33.65
CA LYS A 416 -7.73 0.68 34.51
C LYS A 416 -7.56 1.10 35.97
N LEU A 417 -6.32 1.19 36.46
CA LEU A 417 -5.99 1.60 37.83
C LEU A 417 -5.74 3.11 37.97
N SER A 418 -6.10 3.93 36.97
CA SER A 418 -5.90 5.38 36.92
C SER A 418 -4.44 5.82 37.15
N GLY A 419 -3.47 4.96 36.81
CA GLY A 419 -2.04 5.20 37.01
C GLY A 419 -1.51 4.88 38.42
N ASN A 420 -2.33 4.34 39.33
CA ASN A 420 -1.84 3.82 40.62
C ASN A 420 -1.08 2.50 40.39
N SER A 421 0.25 2.57 40.44
CA SER A 421 1.15 1.44 40.17
C SER A 421 1.18 0.38 41.29
N GLN A 422 0.52 0.61 42.42
CA GLN A 422 0.57 -0.25 43.63
C GLN A 422 -0.43 -1.42 43.62
N SER A 423 -0.44 -2.23 42.56
CA SER A 423 -1.14 -3.53 42.56
C SER A 423 -0.13 -4.66 42.79
N ASN A 424 -0.27 -5.37 43.91
CA ASN A 424 0.56 -6.49 44.42
C ASN A 424 0.52 -7.80 43.59
N GLU A 425 -0.01 -7.83 42.37
CA GLU A 425 0.22 -8.97 41.48
C GLU A 425 1.66 -8.89 40.99
N ALA A 426 2.48 -9.90 41.27
CA ALA A 426 3.91 -9.95 40.96
C ALA A 426 4.22 -9.57 39.50
N LYS A 427 4.39 -8.27 39.23
CA LYS A 427 4.72 -7.71 37.92
C LYS A 427 6.18 -8.05 37.64
N LEU A 428 6.41 -9.15 36.94
CA LEU A 428 7.69 -9.38 36.29
C LEU A 428 7.86 -8.31 35.19
N TYR A 429 8.54 -7.22 35.54
CA TYR A 429 8.93 -6.18 34.59
C TYR A 429 9.72 -6.77 33.42
N PRO A 430 9.65 -6.17 32.21
CA PRO A 430 10.36 -6.70 31.05
C PRO A 430 11.87 -6.76 31.32
N LEU A 431 12.48 -7.91 31.03
CA LEU A 431 13.92 -8.11 31.05
C LEU A 431 14.49 -7.78 29.68
N PHE A 432 15.27 -6.72 29.57
CA PHE A 432 15.86 -6.25 28.31
C PHE A 432 17.26 -6.80 28.03
N ASP A 433 17.93 -7.37 29.03
CA ASP A 433 19.27 -7.94 28.85
C ASP A 433 19.22 -9.10 27.83
N ARG A 434 19.76 -8.86 26.64
CA ARG A 434 19.80 -9.85 25.55
C ARG A 434 20.90 -10.90 25.75
N SER A 435 21.84 -10.69 26.67
CA SER A 435 22.95 -11.62 26.96
C SER A 435 22.49 -12.93 27.64
N VAL A 436 21.22 -12.98 28.07
CA VAL A 436 20.57 -14.21 28.55
C VAL A 436 20.39 -15.26 27.45
N ILE A 437 20.34 -14.83 26.19
CA ILE A 437 20.41 -15.74 25.04
C ILE A 437 21.88 -15.92 24.68
N LYS A 438 22.38 -17.16 24.81
CA LYS A 438 23.77 -17.49 24.49
C LYS A 438 23.92 -17.80 23.01
N ASP A 439 24.78 -17.04 22.33
CA ASP A 439 25.19 -17.26 20.94
C ASP A 439 26.63 -17.75 20.88
N SER A 440 26.87 -19.00 21.31
CA SER A 440 28.21 -19.60 21.34
C SER A 440 28.77 -19.90 19.95
N ARG A 441 27.91 -19.95 18.92
CA ARG A 441 28.28 -20.29 17.53
C ARG A 441 28.40 -19.07 16.62
N GLY A 442 28.14 -17.87 17.11
CA GLY A 442 28.17 -16.65 16.29
C GLY A 442 27.08 -16.62 15.22
N ILE A 443 25.93 -17.26 15.48
CA ILE A 443 24.79 -17.33 14.55
C ILE A 443 24.32 -15.93 14.16
N GLY A 444 24.32 -14.97 15.10
CA GLY A 444 23.94 -13.60 14.82
C GLY A 444 24.83 -12.93 13.77
N ASP A 445 26.13 -13.22 13.77
CA ASP A 445 27.07 -12.75 12.74
C ASP A 445 26.85 -13.44 11.39
N ILE A 446 26.61 -14.75 11.41
CA ILE A 446 26.30 -15.53 10.20
C ILE A 446 25.06 -14.95 9.51
N TRP A 447 23.97 -14.79 10.24
CA TRP A 447 22.73 -14.22 9.70
C TRP A 447 22.90 -12.78 9.24
N TRP A 448 23.60 -11.94 10.02
CA TRP A 448 23.83 -10.56 9.61
C TRP A 448 24.62 -10.47 8.30
N ASN A 449 25.65 -11.30 8.13
CA ASN A 449 26.44 -11.32 6.90
C ASN A 449 25.61 -11.74 5.67
N GLN A 450 24.60 -12.59 5.85
CA GLN A 450 23.67 -12.97 4.79
C GLN A 450 22.60 -11.91 4.49
N LEU A 451 22.28 -11.03 5.45
CA LEU A 451 21.17 -10.07 5.37
C LEU A 451 21.62 -8.63 5.09
N LYS A 452 22.86 -8.24 5.44
CA LYS A 452 23.31 -6.83 5.39
C LYS A 452 23.23 -6.18 3.99
N ASN A 453 23.30 -6.98 2.93
CA ASN A 453 23.23 -6.52 1.54
C ASN A 453 21.82 -6.59 0.94
N VAL A 454 20.84 -7.01 1.74
CA VAL A 454 19.45 -7.13 1.31
C VAL A 454 18.75 -5.78 1.48
N ASN A 455 18.21 -5.25 0.39
CA ASN A 455 17.54 -3.95 0.42
C ASN A 455 16.27 -3.99 1.29
N PHE A 456 16.11 -3.00 2.17
CA PHE A 456 14.86 -2.76 2.87
C PHE A 456 13.79 -2.29 1.89
N GLN A 457 12.85 -3.16 1.58
CA GLN A 457 11.62 -2.77 0.90
C GLN A 457 10.49 -2.66 1.92
N HIS A 458 9.75 -1.55 1.89
CA HIS A 458 8.48 -1.46 2.60
C HIS A 458 7.45 -2.29 1.83
N SER A 459 6.84 -3.29 2.48
CA SER A 459 5.67 -3.95 1.91
C SER A 459 4.47 -3.00 2.00
N SER A 460 4.17 -2.28 0.92
CA SER A 460 2.89 -1.59 0.79
C SER A 460 1.82 -2.57 0.34
N LEU A 461 0.73 -2.72 1.10
CA LEU A 461 -0.48 -3.36 0.61
C LEU A 461 -1.12 -2.45 -0.46
N CYS A 462 -1.36 -2.98 -1.65
CA CYS A 462 -2.14 -2.28 -2.67
C CYS A 462 -3.63 -2.44 -2.35
N LEU A 463 -4.33 -1.32 -2.15
CA LEU A 463 -5.79 -1.30 -1.98
C LEU A 463 -6.48 -0.98 -3.33
N PRO A 464 -7.67 -1.54 -3.61
CA PRO A 464 -8.37 -2.53 -2.80
C PRO A 464 -7.71 -3.91 -2.84
N THR A 465 -7.78 -4.67 -1.75
CA THR A 465 -7.23 -6.04 -1.71
C THR A 465 -8.16 -7.08 -2.31
N ASN A 466 -9.47 -6.78 -2.37
CA ASN A 466 -10.53 -7.75 -2.73
C ASN A 466 -10.51 -9.01 -1.84
N LYS A 467 -10.03 -8.89 -0.59
CA LYS A 467 -10.04 -9.98 0.40
C LYS A 467 -11.19 -9.82 1.38
N VAL A 468 -11.57 -10.92 2.00
CA VAL A 468 -12.54 -10.93 3.11
C VAL A 468 -11.96 -11.58 4.35
N TRP A 469 -12.32 -11.07 5.52
CA TRP A 469 -11.99 -11.65 6.82
C TRP A 469 -13.22 -12.29 7.45
N ALA A 470 -13.05 -13.52 7.88
CA ALA A 470 -14.04 -14.26 8.65
C ALA A 470 -13.39 -14.85 9.90
N THR A 471 -14.17 -14.98 10.98
CA THR A 471 -13.73 -15.62 12.22
C THR A 471 -14.56 -16.86 12.46
N TYR A 472 -13.88 -18.01 12.51
CA TYR A 472 -14.51 -19.28 12.80
C TYR A 472 -14.26 -19.66 14.26
N VAL A 473 -15.34 -19.98 14.99
CA VAL A 473 -15.26 -20.36 16.40
C VAL A 473 -15.40 -21.88 16.48
N LEU A 474 -14.37 -22.56 16.99
CA LEU A 474 -14.45 -23.96 17.40
C LEU A 474 -14.72 -24.00 18.89
N SER A 475 -15.84 -24.63 19.29
CA SER A 475 -16.16 -24.78 20.69
C SER A 475 -15.22 -25.79 21.37
N GLN A 476 -15.21 -25.78 22.71
CA GLN A 476 -14.48 -26.79 23.46
C GLN A 476 -14.95 -28.21 23.12
N ALA A 477 -16.25 -28.40 22.84
CA ALA A 477 -16.83 -29.67 22.44
C ALA A 477 -16.32 -30.11 21.05
N ASP A 478 -16.24 -29.19 20.09
CA ASP A 478 -15.71 -29.48 18.75
C ASP A 478 -14.25 -29.91 18.82
N ILE A 479 -13.43 -29.18 19.58
CA ILE A 479 -12.02 -29.49 19.79
C ILE A 479 -11.86 -30.85 20.46
N GLN A 480 -12.67 -31.15 21.47
CA GLN A 480 -12.62 -32.43 22.17
C GLN A 480 -12.99 -33.59 21.24
N LYS A 481 -14.06 -33.44 20.45
CA LYS A 481 -14.46 -34.40 19.42
C LYS A 481 -13.34 -34.64 18.40
N LEU A 482 -12.68 -33.58 17.93
CA LEU A 482 -11.56 -33.70 17.00
C LEU A 482 -10.37 -34.49 17.59
N LYS A 483 -10.08 -34.31 18.89
CA LYS A 483 -9.05 -35.09 19.61
C LYS A 483 -9.43 -36.56 19.71
N GLU A 484 -10.66 -36.86 20.09
CA GLU A 484 -11.15 -38.24 20.22
C GLU A 484 -11.12 -38.98 18.89
N LEU A 485 -11.58 -38.33 17.81
CA LEU A 485 -11.49 -38.87 16.45
C LEU A 485 -10.04 -39.18 16.07
N LEU A 486 -9.12 -38.26 16.34
CA LEU A 486 -7.70 -38.44 16.02
C LEU A 486 -7.09 -39.62 16.78
N LEU A 487 -7.35 -39.73 18.09
CA LEU A 487 -6.84 -40.81 18.92
C LEU A 487 -7.42 -42.17 18.51
N ALA A 488 -8.70 -42.23 18.13
CA ALA A 488 -9.33 -43.45 17.65
C ALA A 488 -8.74 -43.92 16.31
N ARG A 489 -8.44 -42.99 15.39
CA ARG A 489 -7.93 -43.33 14.04
C ARG A 489 -6.41 -43.51 13.98
N LYS A 490 -5.65 -42.79 14.82
CA LYS A 490 -4.18 -42.78 14.86
C LYS A 490 -3.70 -42.92 16.32
N PRO A 491 -3.78 -44.13 16.92
CA PRO A 491 -3.46 -44.35 18.34
C PRO A 491 -1.99 -44.06 18.69
N GLY A 492 -1.10 -43.99 17.70
CA GLY A 492 0.31 -43.58 17.91
C GLY A 492 0.53 -42.09 18.16
N VAL A 493 -0.50 -41.24 18.04
CA VAL A 493 -0.40 -39.81 18.39
C VAL A 493 -0.63 -39.64 19.89
N ILE A 494 0.43 -39.27 20.61
CA ILE A 494 0.38 -39.11 22.07
C ILE A 494 -0.14 -37.71 22.43
N HIS A 495 -1.25 -37.64 23.18
CA HIS A 495 -1.84 -36.41 23.74
C HIS A 495 -1.93 -35.21 22.77
N PRO A 496 -2.74 -35.29 21.70
CA PRO A 496 -2.85 -34.21 20.73
C PRO A 496 -3.37 -32.92 21.38
N SER A 497 -2.60 -31.85 21.27
CA SER A 497 -2.98 -30.54 21.80
C SER A 497 -4.14 -29.92 21.02
N SER A 498 -4.88 -29.00 21.64
CA SER A 498 -5.93 -28.24 20.95
C SER A 498 -5.39 -27.48 19.73
N PHE A 499 -4.13 -27.03 19.77
CA PHE A 499 -3.44 -26.41 18.65
C PHE A 499 -3.35 -27.38 17.46
N VAL A 500 -2.81 -28.58 17.69
CA VAL A 500 -2.62 -29.61 16.65
C VAL A 500 -3.93 -29.90 15.90
N VAL A 501 -5.00 -30.23 16.64
CA VAL A 501 -6.27 -30.63 16.00
C VAL A 501 -6.94 -29.46 15.28
N THR A 502 -6.85 -28.25 15.84
CA THR A 502 -7.46 -27.06 15.24
C THR A 502 -6.73 -26.68 13.96
N THR A 503 -5.40 -26.58 13.99
CA THR A 503 -4.62 -26.15 12.83
C THR A 503 -4.62 -27.22 11.74
N ALA A 504 -4.61 -28.51 12.09
CA ALA A 504 -4.77 -29.58 11.11
C ALA A 504 -6.12 -29.49 10.39
N TYR A 505 -7.21 -29.31 11.14
CA TYR A 505 -8.54 -29.16 10.57
C TYR A 505 -8.60 -27.97 9.59
N VAL A 506 -8.18 -26.78 10.04
CA VAL A 506 -8.18 -25.56 9.20
C VAL A 506 -7.27 -25.72 7.98
N TRP A 507 -6.07 -26.28 8.15
CA TRP A 507 -5.14 -26.49 7.03
C TRP A 507 -5.76 -27.39 5.96
N THR A 508 -6.41 -28.49 6.36
CA THR A 508 -7.09 -29.38 5.39
C THR A 508 -8.28 -28.71 4.71
N CYS A 509 -9.06 -27.88 5.42
CA CYS A 509 -10.14 -27.10 4.82
C CYS A 509 -9.60 -26.12 3.76
N LEU A 510 -8.51 -25.40 4.05
CA LEU A 510 -7.91 -24.44 3.12
C LEU A 510 -7.29 -25.12 1.88
N VAL A 511 -6.68 -26.30 2.05
CA VAL A 511 -6.17 -27.07 0.92
C VAL A 511 -7.32 -27.52 0.01
N LYS A 512 -8.43 -28.00 0.61
CA LYS A 512 -9.64 -28.46 -0.07
C LYS A 512 -10.45 -27.35 -0.73
N SER A 513 -10.43 -26.13 -0.20
CA SER A 513 -11.13 -24.99 -0.82
C SER A 513 -10.49 -24.53 -2.14
N GLY A 514 -9.26 -24.99 -2.44
CA GLY A 514 -8.56 -24.67 -3.69
C GLY A 514 -7.98 -23.25 -3.72
N PRO A 515 -7.21 -22.90 -4.76
CA PRO A 515 -6.70 -21.54 -4.94
C PRO A 515 -7.82 -20.57 -5.33
N PRO A 516 -7.72 -19.27 -4.96
CA PRO A 516 -8.70 -18.25 -5.34
C PRO A 516 -8.89 -18.11 -6.85
N THR A 517 -7.85 -18.42 -7.63
CA THR A 517 -7.83 -18.31 -9.09
C THR A 517 -8.56 -19.46 -9.80
N GLY A 518 -8.97 -20.51 -9.08
CA GLY A 518 -9.56 -21.72 -9.67
C GLY A 518 -8.58 -22.56 -10.50
N GLU A 519 -7.28 -22.25 -10.48
CA GLU A 519 -6.27 -22.99 -11.21
C GLU A 519 -6.09 -24.42 -10.67
N GLU A 520 -5.90 -25.38 -11.58
CA GLU A 520 -5.53 -26.73 -11.19
C GLU A 520 -4.10 -26.73 -10.63
N VAL A 521 -3.99 -27.03 -9.34
CA VAL A 521 -2.71 -27.22 -8.67
C VAL A 521 -2.31 -28.68 -8.79
N ASN A 522 -1.10 -28.95 -9.29
CA ASN A 522 -0.57 -30.31 -9.43
C ASN A 522 -0.69 -31.08 -8.09
N ALA A 523 -1.20 -32.31 -8.17
CA ALA A 523 -1.43 -33.21 -7.05
C ALA A 523 -0.17 -33.54 -6.23
N ASP A 524 1.01 -33.55 -6.88
CA ASP A 524 2.31 -33.78 -6.24
C ASP A 524 2.92 -32.53 -5.59
N THR A 525 2.29 -31.37 -5.71
CA THR A 525 2.77 -30.13 -5.08
C THR A 525 2.84 -30.29 -3.55
N PRO A 526 3.97 -29.95 -2.90
CA PRO A 526 4.05 -29.94 -1.44
C PRO A 526 3.21 -28.79 -0.86
N GLU A 527 2.36 -29.12 0.12
CA GLU A 527 1.73 -28.17 1.02
C GLU A 527 2.55 -28.12 2.31
N CYS A 528 2.92 -26.90 2.71
CA CYS A 528 3.79 -26.65 3.85
C CYS A 528 3.00 -25.99 4.99
N PHE A 529 3.19 -26.45 6.22
CA PHE A 529 2.64 -25.84 7.43
C PHE A 529 3.77 -25.46 8.39
N THR A 530 3.92 -24.18 8.67
CA THR A 530 4.95 -23.67 9.58
C THR A 530 4.42 -23.51 10.99
N ILE A 531 5.20 -23.99 11.96
CA ILE A 531 4.89 -23.94 13.38
C ILE A 531 5.83 -22.94 14.02
N ALA A 532 5.32 -21.80 14.48
CA ALA A 532 6.08 -20.87 15.31
C ALA A 532 5.95 -21.24 16.80
N ALA A 533 7.06 -21.26 17.52
CA ALA A 533 7.11 -21.67 18.92
C ALA A 533 7.91 -20.68 19.79
N ASN A 534 7.35 -20.34 20.95
CA ASN A 534 8.06 -19.59 21.99
C ASN A 534 9.14 -20.49 22.61
N LEU A 535 10.41 -20.14 22.41
CA LEU A 535 11.54 -20.94 22.84
C LEU A 535 11.95 -20.71 24.29
N ARG A 536 11.41 -19.72 24.99
CA ARG A 536 11.84 -19.34 26.35
C ARG A 536 11.90 -20.53 27.31
N ALA A 537 10.92 -21.42 27.24
CA ALA A 537 10.82 -22.62 28.07
C ALA A 537 11.36 -23.91 27.39
N ARG A 538 12.04 -23.79 26.24
CA ARG A 538 12.43 -24.92 25.37
C ARG A 538 13.91 -24.95 25.02
N ILE A 539 14.68 -23.95 25.43
CA ILE A 539 16.13 -23.90 25.20
C ILE A 539 16.87 -24.00 26.54
N ASP A 540 18.15 -24.32 26.47
CA ASP A 540 19.02 -24.44 27.64
C ASP A 540 20.20 -23.46 27.52
N PRO A 541 20.42 -22.54 28.49
CA PRO A 541 19.60 -22.30 29.68
C PRO A 541 18.21 -21.75 29.36
N LEU A 542 17.25 -21.99 30.27
CA LEU A 542 15.90 -21.43 30.15
C LEU A 542 15.95 -19.89 30.17
N VAL A 543 15.12 -19.27 29.33
CA VAL A 543 14.94 -17.82 29.30
C VAL A 543 13.68 -17.46 30.08
N LEU A 544 13.76 -16.45 30.94
CA LEU A 544 12.63 -16.04 31.76
C LEU A 544 11.44 -15.56 30.91
N ALA A 545 10.22 -15.83 31.38
CA ALA A 545 8.98 -15.51 30.66
C ALA A 545 8.82 -14.02 30.34
N ASN A 546 9.42 -13.14 31.16
CA ASN A 546 9.42 -11.69 31.01
C ASN A 546 10.58 -11.15 30.15
N TYR A 547 11.41 -12.00 29.55
CA TYR A 547 12.37 -11.56 28.52
C TYR A 547 11.67 -10.83 27.38
N PHE A 548 12.08 -9.59 27.14
CA PHE A 548 11.52 -8.72 26.12
C PHE A 548 12.42 -8.73 24.88
N GLY A 549 11.91 -9.36 23.82
CA GLY A 549 12.64 -9.59 22.58
C GLY A 549 12.06 -10.77 21.81
N ASN A 550 12.72 -11.15 20.72
CA ASN A 550 12.36 -12.35 19.97
C ASN A 550 13.06 -13.57 20.58
N CYS A 551 12.28 -14.58 20.93
CA CYS A 551 12.78 -15.90 21.31
C CYS A 551 11.86 -16.94 20.66
N ILE A 552 11.91 -16.99 19.32
CA ILE A 552 11.05 -17.81 18.47
C ILE A 552 11.91 -18.80 17.69
N GLY A 553 11.43 -20.02 17.58
CA GLY A 553 11.89 -21.03 16.64
C GLY A 553 10.68 -21.74 16.07
N GLY A 554 10.89 -22.88 15.43
CA GLY A 554 9.77 -23.55 14.80
C GLY A 554 10.06 -24.90 14.19
N GLY A 555 9.09 -25.35 13.41
CA GLY A 555 9.18 -26.55 12.61
C GLY A 555 8.32 -26.43 11.36
N LEU A 556 8.57 -27.33 10.41
CA LEU A 556 7.86 -27.40 9.14
C LEU A 556 7.26 -28.79 8.99
N ALA A 557 5.95 -28.87 8.78
CA ALA A 557 5.31 -30.07 8.27
C ALA A 557 5.11 -29.91 6.76
N GLU A 558 5.55 -30.89 5.98
CA GLU A 558 5.38 -30.92 4.52
C GLU A 558 4.60 -32.19 4.15
N ILE A 559 3.52 -32.04 3.39
CA ILE A 559 2.65 -33.14 2.95
C ILE A 559 2.29 -32.91 1.48
N LYS A 560 2.22 -33.97 0.67
CA LYS A 560 1.75 -33.83 -0.72
C LYS A 560 0.29 -33.40 -0.75
N ARG A 561 -0.05 -32.49 -1.67
CA ARG A 561 -1.41 -31.97 -1.83
C ARG A 561 -2.45 -33.09 -1.96
N GLN A 562 -2.18 -34.13 -2.75
CA GLN A 562 -3.11 -35.25 -2.93
C GLN A 562 -3.55 -35.90 -1.61
N GLU A 563 -2.62 -36.10 -0.67
CA GLU A 563 -2.91 -36.71 0.63
C GLU A 563 -3.81 -35.82 1.49
N LEU A 564 -3.73 -34.49 1.29
CA LEU A 564 -4.57 -33.51 1.98
C LEU A 564 -5.93 -33.27 1.29
N MET A 565 -6.15 -33.82 0.09
CA MET A 565 -7.44 -33.78 -0.60
C MET A 565 -8.32 -34.99 -0.27
N GLU A 566 -7.72 -36.09 0.20
CA GLU A 566 -8.40 -37.35 0.48
C GLU A 566 -9.22 -37.35 1.79
N ASN A 567 -9.90 -38.48 2.05
CA ASN A 567 -10.73 -38.70 3.24
C ASN A 567 -9.91 -38.73 4.55
N GLU A 568 -8.64 -39.16 4.49
CA GLU A 568 -7.77 -39.25 5.66
C GLU A 568 -6.97 -37.96 5.94
N ALA A 569 -7.17 -36.92 5.13
CA ALA A 569 -6.38 -35.67 5.15
C ALA A 569 -6.20 -35.09 6.56
N TYR A 570 -7.29 -34.95 7.33
CA TYR A 570 -7.24 -34.40 8.69
C TYR A 570 -6.29 -35.20 9.61
N PHE A 571 -6.36 -36.53 9.56
CA PHE A 571 -5.55 -37.40 10.40
C PHE A 571 -4.07 -37.39 9.99
N ILE A 572 -3.80 -37.29 8.68
CA ILE A 572 -2.44 -37.17 8.14
C ILE A 572 -1.82 -35.84 8.59
N ALA A 573 -2.54 -34.73 8.37
CA ALA A 573 -2.12 -33.40 8.81
C ALA A 573 -1.87 -33.33 10.31
N ALA A 574 -2.81 -33.81 11.12
CA ALA A 574 -2.70 -33.77 12.58
C ALA A 574 -1.53 -34.61 13.10
N LYS A 575 -1.30 -35.80 12.52
CA LYS A 575 -0.14 -36.65 12.86
C LYS A 575 1.16 -35.95 12.51
N ALA A 576 1.28 -35.38 11.32
CA ALA A 576 2.49 -34.68 10.88
C ALA A 576 2.82 -33.48 11.77
N ILE A 577 1.83 -32.64 12.07
CA ILE A 577 2.01 -31.48 12.96
C ILE A 577 2.40 -31.94 14.37
N ALA A 578 1.72 -32.96 14.92
CA ALA A 578 2.04 -33.49 16.24
C ALA A 578 3.47 -34.04 16.31
N GLU A 579 3.90 -34.75 15.27
CA GLU A 579 5.23 -35.33 15.19
C GLU A 579 6.30 -34.25 15.12
N VAL A 580 6.17 -33.24 14.25
CA VAL A 580 7.10 -32.11 14.20
C VAL A 580 7.19 -31.39 15.54
N ILE A 581 6.06 -31.19 16.22
CA ILE A 581 6.06 -30.58 17.57
C ILE A 581 6.83 -31.45 18.57
N ARG A 582 6.65 -32.77 18.52
CA ARG A 582 7.27 -33.73 19.43
C ARG A 582 8.77 -33.85 19.20
N VAL A 583 9.19 -34.07 17.96
CA VAL A 583 10.59 -34.40 17.61
C VAL A 583 11.48 -33.18 17.46
N LYS A 584 10.92 -32.04 17.01
CA LYS A 584 11.68 -30.81 16.76
C LYS A 584 11.39 -29.76 17.82
N VAL A 585 10.14 -29.30 17.92
CA VAL A 585 9.81 -28.09 18.70
C VAL A 585 9.99 -28.28 20.20
N ASN A 586 9.58 -29.43 20.75
CA ASN A 586 9.66 -29.70 22.19
C ASN A 586 10.93 -30.48 22.59
N ASN A 587 11.79 -30.83 21.64
CA ASN A 587 13.08 -31.46 21.91
C ASN A 587 14.17 -30.38 21.98
N LYS A 588 14.81 -30.24 23.14
CA LYS A 588 15.77 -29.16 23.41
C LYS A 588 17.04 -29.25 22.55
N GLU A 589 17.44 -30.46 22.17
CA GLU A 589 18.63 -30.70 21.33
C GLU A 589 18.34 -30.33 19.87
N GLU A 590 17.10 -30.54 19.45
CA GLU A 590 16.65 -30.42 18.07
C GLU A 590 16.12 -29.03 17.71
N VAL A 591 15.50 -28.33 18.67
CA VAL A 591 14.81 -27.04 18.42
C VAL A 591 15.75 -25.92 17.97
N LEU A 592 17.05 -26.04 18.27
CA LEU A 592 18.13 -25.16 17.81
C LEU A 592 19.22 -25.93 17.05
N GLU A 593 18.87 -27.07 16.45
CA GLU A 593 19.76 -27.75 15.52
C GLU A 593 19.87 -26.92 14.23
N ASP A 594 21.10 -26.69 13.80
CA ASP A 594 21.48 -26.02 12.55
C ASP A 594 20.85 -24.62 12.25
N PRO A 595 20.76 -23.69 13.22
CA PRO A 595 20.21 -22.34 13.06
C PRO A 595 20.93 -21.48 12.03
N GLU A 596 22.21 -21.75 11.76
CA GLU A 596 22.97 -21.11 10.68
C GLU A 596 22.28 -21.26 9.31
N ASN A 597 21.55 -22.36 9.10
CA ASN A 597 20.86 -22.69 7.85
C ASN A 597 19.37 -22.31 7.82
N TRP A 598 18.82 -21.73 8.89
CA TRP A 598 17.39 -21.37 8.96
C TRP A 598 16.97 -20.31 7.93
N LEU A 599 17.84 -19.32 7.66
CA LEU A 599 17.56 -18.31 6.64
C LEU A 599 17.45 -18.93 5.24
N GLU A 600 18.32 -19.87 4.92
CA GLU A 600 18.28 -20.60 3.66
C GLU A 600 17.05 -21.52 3.58
N GLY A 601 16.69 -22.17 4.68
CA GLY A 601 15.43 -22.90 4.80
C GLY A 601 14.21 -22.01 4.53
N ALA A 602 14.18 -20.80 5.09
CA ALA A 602 13.11 -19.84 4.86
C ALA A 602 13.06 -19.36 3.39
N ARG A 603 14.21 -19.12 2.75
CA ARG A 603 14.28 -18.78 1.32
C ARG A 603 13.72 -19.88 0.42
N LYS A 604 13.97 -21.15 0.74
CA LYS A 604 13.41 -22.31 0.02
C LYS A 604 11.89 -22.45 0.14
N LEU A 605 11.26 -21.73 1.05
CA LEU A 605 9.80 -21.68 1.19
C LEU A 605 9.16 -20.56 0.35
N VAL A 606 9.95 -19.61 -0.17
CA VAL A 606 9.43 -18.54 -1.05
C VAL A 606 8.84 -19.15 -2.31
N GLY A 607 7.62 -18.74 -2.66
CA GLY A 607 6.88 -19.28 -3.81
C GLY A 607 6.25 -20.66 -3.59
N LYS A 608 6.49 -21.32 -2.44
CA LYS A 608 5.78 -22.55 -2.06
C LYS A 608 4.42 -22.24 -1.43
N ARG A 609 3.55 -23.25 -1.40
CA ARG A 609 2.25 -23.18 -0.71
C ARG A 609 2.45 -23.37 0.79
N VAL A 610 2.61 -22.26 1.50
CA VAL A 610 2.89 -22.24 2.95
C VAL A 610 1.70 -21.66 3.69
N LEU A 611 1.19 -22.40 4.67
CA LEU A 611 0.27 -21.89 5.68
C LEU A 611 1.05 -21.65 6.99
N SER A 612 0.96 -20.43 7.51
CA SER A 612 1.51 -20.08 8.83
C SER A 612 0.40 -19.70 9.81
N VAL A 613 0.70 -19.78 11.11
CA VAL A 613 -0.22 -19.37 12.18
C VAL A 613 0.35 -18.16 12.91
N SER A 614 -0.39 -17.06 12.86
CA SER A 614 -0.14 -15.87 13.67
C SER A 614 -0.91 -15.94 14.99
N GLY A 615 -0.20 -15.73 16.10
CA GLY A 615 -0.79 -15.74 17.44
C GLY A 615 -0.74 -17.10 18.14
N SER A 616 -1.22 -17.11 19.38
CA SER A 616 -1.32 -18.31 20.20
C SER A 616 -2.47 -18.14 21.17
N PRO A 617 -3.25 -19.22 21.42
CA PRO A 617 -4.25 -19.21 22.49
C PRO A 617 -3.70 -18.84 23.87
N LYS A 618 -2.38 -19.02 24.10
CA LYS A 618 -1.74 -18.72 25.39
C LYS A 618 -1.55 -17.24 25.69
N PHE A 619 -1.56 -16.35 24.69
CA PHE A 619 -1.27 -14.93 24.91
C PHE A 619 -2.45 -14.16 25.54
N ASN A 620 -3.68 -14.64 25.36
CA ASN A 620 -4.92 -14.09 25.93
C ASN A 620 -5.00 -12.55 25.83
N LEU A 621 -4.93 -12.01 24.61
CA LEU A 621 -5.02 -10.56 24.39
C LEU A 621 -6.42 -9.99 24.71
N TYR A 622 -7.46 -10.83 24.72
CA TYR A 622 -8.80 -10.49 25.23
C TYR A 622 -8.81 -10.13 26.73
N SER A 623 -7.74 -10.39 27.47
CA SER A 623 -7.62 -9.96 28.87
C SER A 623 -7.19 -8.49 29.04
N SER A 624 -6.89 -7.77 27.96
CA SER A 624 -6.51 -6.36 27.97
C SER A 624 -7.71 -5.45 28.24
N ASP A 625 -8.09 -5.30 29.51
CA ASP A 625 -9.17 -4.42 29.97
C ASP A 625 -8.60 -3.08 30.43
N TYR A 626 -8.91 -2.02 29.68
CA TYR A 626 -8.47 -0.64 29.96
C TYR A 626 -9.33 0.07 31.02
N GLY A 627 -10.39 -0.58 31.53
CA GLY A 627 -11.40 0.03 32.39
C GLY A 627 -12.80 0.04 31.75
N TRP A 628 -12.89 -0.32 30.48
CA TRP A 628 -14.16 -0.39 29.72
C TRP A 628 -14.63 -1.82 29.49
N GLY A 629 -14.02 -2.79 30.16
CA GLY A 629 -14.25 -4.21 29.94
C GLY A 629 -13.28 -4.81 28.91
N ARG A 630 -13.51 -6.08 28.60
CA ARG A 630 -12.67 -6.84 27.66
C ARG A 630 -13.01 -6.48 26.21
N PRO A 631 -12.07 -6.62 25.26
CA PRO A 631 -12.37 -6.51 23.85
C PRO A 631 -13.49 -7.47 23.45
N LYS A 632 -14.37 -7.03 22.55
CA LYS A 632 -15.37 -7.86 21.88
C LYS A 632 -14.80 -8.60 20.68
N LYS A 633 -13.78 -8.03 20.04
CA LYS A 633 -13.15 -8.61 18.86
C LYS A 633 -11.67 -8.27 18.80
N LEU A 634 -10.88 -9.26 18.39
CA LEU A 634 -9.47 -9.15 18.00
C LEU A 634 -9.35 -9.45 16.51
N GLU A 635 -8.68 -8.59 15.77
CA GLU A 635 -8.23 -8.86 14.39
C GLU A 635 -6.71 -8.76 14.29
N VAL A 636 -6.10 -9.61 13.47
CA VAL A 636 -4.68 -9.56 13.14
C VAL A 636 -4.56 -9.19 11.67
N VAL A 637 -4.42 -7.89 11.41
CA VAL A 637 -4.50 -7.32 10.06
C VAL A 637 -3.34 -7.74 9.17
N SER A 638 -2.16 -7.94 9.75
CA SER A 638 -0.96 -8.29 8.98
C SER A 638 -0.98 -9.69 8.37
N ILE A 639 -1.95 -10.56 8.71
CA ILE A 639 -2.06 -11.90 8.08
C ILE A 639 -2.35 -11.83 6.58
N ASP A 640 -2.90 -10.70 6.10
CA ASP A 640 -3.15 -10.45 4.68
C ASP A 640 -1.88 -10.42 3.83
N ARG A 641 -0.72 -10.21 4.45
CA ARG A 641 0.57 -10.15 3.77
C ARG A 641 1.23 -11.53 3.62
N ASP A 642 0.91 -12.48 4.52
CA ASP A 642 1.78 -13.64 4.79
C ASP A 642 1.10 -15.01 4.64
N ASN A 643 0.03 -15.14 3.82
CA ASN A 643 -0.75 -16.40 3.67
C ASN A 643 -0.96 -17.13 5.03
N ALA A 644 -1.40 -16.36 6.03
CA ALA A 644 -1.47 -16.80 7.41
C ALA A 644 -2.91 -16.87 7.90
N ILE A 645 -3.16 -17.72 8.90
CA ILE A 645 -4.36 -17.64 9.74
C ILE A 645 -3.99 -17.04 11.09
N SER A 646 -4.94 -16.35 11.73
CA SER A 646 -4.78 -15.98 13.14
C SER A 646 -5.47 -16.98 14.06
N LEU A 647 -4.83 -17.31 15.19
CA LEU A 647 -5.39 -18.21 16.19
C LEU A 647 -5.34 -17.58 17.58
N CYS A 648 -6.50 -17.48 18.23
CA CYS A 648 -6.63 -16.95 19.59
C CYS A 648 -7.66 -17.77 20.40
N TYR A 649 -7.62 -17.64 21.73
CA TYR A 649 -8.65 -18.20 22.59
C TYR A 649 -9.77 -17.16 22.69
N PHE A 650 -10.99 -17.56 22.33
CA PHE A 650 -12.20 -16.77 22.52
C PHE A 650 -12.81 -17.17 23.87
N ILE A 651 -13.20 -16.19 24.69
CA ILE A 651 -13.80 -16.43 26.02
C ILE A 651 -15.29 -16.21 25.95
#